data_AF-A0A3C1S9S3-F1
#
_entry.id   AF-A0A3C1S9S3-F1
#
_cell.length_a   1.000
_cell.length_b   1.000
_cell.length_c   1.000
_cell.angle_alpha   90.00
_cell.angle_beta   90.00
_cell.angle_gamma   90.00
#
_symmetry.space_group_name_H-M   'P 1'
#
loop_
_entity.id
_entity.type
_entity.pdbx_description
1 polymer ?
#
loop_
_entity_poly.entity_id
_entity_poly.type
_entity_poly.pdbx_seq_one_letter_code
_entity_poly.pdbx_strand_id
1 'polypeptide(L)'
;MTIPWHLYLPIAGNSVNMLLVFAMGGIVGLLSGIFGVGGGFLMTPLLIMIGIPPTVAAASDSNTFPPELIRQIEEAIDVLQQKHPEKKLFFAVRSSAWGEDSIHSFAGQYKSFLNVSADQIRATYKKVLAGAYSLSALSYRQQKGFHLQELAMSVACQTMADAKVSGVIYTMDPLSPENETLTVTAAYGLGAPVVEGEVHTDHYVVSRTPPHKLCGFKIVRKTGMLVAAKKGGTKMEPVPEDMENNACLTPENLRKLAETALLIERYFKRPQDIEWAIDHNSELIILQARPLNIRPQPGCSAGDIVRESADYPVLMTGKGIVVQRGVAAGKVFVVRHHEDLSEVPYGSILVAKHTSPRLARVMRKVHGIITDVGSPMGHLAAIAREFRVPTIVNTETATQIFKTGDEITMDASQNIVYAGNIKKLCYYEFTSEDVFEESYEYRLLRRILKKISPLNLVEPNDKNFKPSGCETLHDIIRFIHEKAVEELIHFGNTRKIHSDSAARRLKFDIPLGLIVIDIGGGIHHSKVLEKEICPDDIDSVPMQAFLDGLTAPGMWSTEPMSVDLGSFMSSLTRTSYSSSDAGFRYSGQNLAVISKEYFDLSMRLGYHFNIIDAYISENLNDNYAYFRFLGGVTDITRRSRRARFIAEVLERFNFRTEIRGDLVIGRIKKLDRVRMMEKMRLLGCLVAYTRQLDAQMHSDDYVGQYVNVFFQRRCSYDNGAENTDFNS
;
A
#
# COMPACT_ATOMS: atom_id res chain seq x y z
N MET A 1 22.65 62.24 32.05
CA MET A 1 22.25 61.24 31.04
C MET A 1 21.35 60.22 31.71
N THR A 2 20.04 60.35 31.54
CA THR A 2 19.05 59.37 32.01
C THR A 2 19.02 58.21 31.03
N ILE A 3 19.42 57.02 31.48
CA ILE A 3 19.30 55.79 30.69
C ILE A 3 17.79 55.52 30.51
N PRO A 4 17.25 55.40 29.29
CA PRO A 4 15.83 55.17 29.10
C PRO A 4 15.45 53.78 29.63
N TRP A 5 14.54 53.72 30.61
CA TRP A 5 14.09 52.49 31.28
C TRP A 5 13.23 51.55 30.41
N HIS A 6 13.04 51.89 29.14
CA HIS A 6 12.25 51.12 28.19
C HIS A 6 13.08 50.78 26.95
N LEU A 7 13.22 49.49 26.68
CA LEU A 7 13.82 48.94 25.46
C LEU A 7 12.72 48.76 24.41
N TYR A 8 12.80 49.50 23.31
CA TYR A 8 11.88 49.31 22.18
C TYR A 8 12.28 48.07 21.37
N LEU A 9 11.35 47.13 21.20
CA LEU A 9 11.54 45.92 20.40
C LEU A 9 10.92 46.12 19.02
N PRO A 10 11.71 46.38 17.95
CA PRO A 10 11.19 46.78 16.65
C PRO A 10 10.31 45.70 16.00
N ILE A 11 10.55 44.43 16.33
CA ILE A 11 9.84 43.28 15.77
C ILE A 11 8.46 43.11 16.41
N ALA A 12 8.30 43.49 17.68
CA ALA A 12 7.06 43.35 18.43
C ALA A 12 6.21 44.63 18.44
N GLY A 13 6.75 45.74 17.92
CA GLY A 13 6.08 47.05 17.90
C GLY A 13 5.91 47.71 19.29
N ASN A 14 6.43 47.09 20.35
CA ASN A 14 6.19 47.46 21.75
C ASN A 14 7.49 47.80 22.50
N SER A 15 7.37 48.57 23.57
CA SER A 15 8.46 48.93 24.49
C SER A 15 8.39 48.14 25.79
N VAL A 16 9.46 47.46 26.18
CA VAL A 16 9.55 46.63 27.39
C VAL A 16 10.41 47.30 28.45
N ASN A 17 10.01 47.25 29.72
CA ASN A 17 10.78 47.82 30.83
C ASN A 17 12.09 47.04 31.04
N MET A 18 13.24 47.71 31.03
CA MET A 18 14.56 47.09 31.19
C MET A 18 14.72 46.37 32.54
N LEU A 19 14.10 46.88 33.62
CA LEU A 19 14.16 46.25 34.95
C LEU A 19 13.53 44.85 34.92
N LEU A 20 12.45 44.69 34.16
CA LEU A 20 11.76 43.41 33.96
C LEU A 20 12.64 42.42 33.20
N VAL A 21 13.36 42.90 32.17
CA VAL A 21 14.29 42.08 31.36
C VAL A 21 15.48 41.60 32.20
N PHE A 22 16.07 42.48 33.02
CA PHE A 22 17.15 42.11 33.93
C PHE A 22 16.69 41.15 35.04
N ALA A 23 15.51 41.39 35.62
CA ALA A 23 14.93 40.49 36.61
C ALA A 23 14.64 39.09 36.01
N MET A 24 14.11 39.04 34.79
CA MET A 24 13.92 37.77 34.06
C MET A 24 15.24 37.06 33.79
N GLY A 25 16.25 37.78 33.27
CA GLY A 25 17.58 37.21 33.03
C GLY A 25 18.21 36.65 34.31
N GLY A 26 18.04 37.35 35.43
CA GLY A 26 18.48 36.90 36.76
C GLY A 26 17.75 35.65 37.23
N ILE A 27 16.41 35.61 37.13
CA ILE A 27 15.60 34.45 37.52
C ILE A 27 15.92 33.24 36.64
N VAL A 28 16.07 33.44 35.33
CA VAL A 28 16.40 32.38 34.38
C VAL A 28 17.84 31.87 34.60
N GLY A 29 18.80 32.75 34.86
CA GLY A 29 20.17 32.36 35.22
C GLY A 29 20.22 31.57 36.52
N LEU A 30 19.47 32.00 37.54
CA LEU A 30 19.36 31.30 38.83
C LEU A 30 18.73 29.91 38.67
N LEU A 31 17.58 29.82 37.99
CA LEU A 31 16.87 28.56 37.78
C LEU A 31 17.63 27.60 36.85
N SER A 32 18.30 28.12 35.81
CA SER A 32 19.16 27.32 34.93
C SER A 32 20.36 26.75 35.69
N GLY A 33 20.96 27.53 36.60
CA GLY A 33 22.03 27.08 37.49
C GLY A 33 21.59 26.06 38.54
N ILE A 34 20.37 26.15 39.05
CA ILE A 34 19.84 25.23 40.08
C ILE A 34 19.38 23.90 39.46
N PHE A 35 18.70 23.93 38.31
CA PHE A 35 18.04 22.76 37.74
C PHE A 35 18.77 22.15 36.53
N GLY A 36 19.88 22.76 36.07
CA GLY A 36 20.63 22.28 34.91
C GLY A 36 19.86 22.35 33.59
N VAL A 37 18.73 23.06 33.56
CA VAL A 37 17.87 23.20 32.38
C VAL A 37 18.37 24.40 31.56
N GLY A 38 18.63 24.21 30.26
CA GLY A 38 19.11 25.29 29.38
C GLY A 38 18.17 26.51 29.40
N GLY A 39 18.74 27.71 29.52
CA GLY A 39 17.99 28.98 29.69
C GLY A 39 16.88 29.24 28.65
N GLY A 40 16.98 28.65 27.44
CA GLY A 40 15.93 28.72 26.42
C GLY A 40 14.60 28.08 26.82
N PHE A 41 14.61 27.06 27.69
CA PHE A 41 13.40 26.37 28.16
C PHE A 41 12.56 27.24 29.10
N LEU A 42 13.20 28.13 29.86
CA LEU A 42 12.55 29.04 30.80
C LEU A 42 12.16 30.37 30.15
N MET A 43 12.91 30.84 29.15
CA MET A 43 12.67 32.14 28.50
C MET A 43 11.36 32.19 27.71
N THR A 44 11.02 31.14 26.97
CA THR A 44 9.82 31.16 26.10
C THR A 44 8.51 31.31 26.89
N PRO A 45 8.27 30.53 27.96
CA PRO A 45 7.08 30.72 28.82
C PRO A 45 7.07 32.08 29.53
N LEU A 46 8.24 32.58 29.97
CA LEU A 46 8.36 33.86 30.65
C LEU A 46 8.01 35.04 29.73
N LEU A 47 8.51 35.01 28.48
CA LEU A 47 8.19 35.98 27.44
C LEU A 47 6.68 36.00 27.14
N ILE A 48 6.04 34.82 27.08
CA ILE A 48 4.60 34.70 26.90
C ILE A 48 3.83 35.31 28.08
N MET A 49 4.23 35.03 29.32
CA MET A 49 3.57 35.59 30.52
C MET A 49 3.61 37.12 30.58
N ILE A 50 4.66 37.76 30.05
CA ILE A 50 4.79 39.23 30.05
C ILE A 50 4.15 39.88 28.81
N GLY A 51 3.34 39.13 28.06
CA GLY A 51 2.54 39.65 26.95
C GLY A 51 3.26 39.72 25.60
N ILE A 52 4.45 39.10 25.46
CA ILE A 52 5.07 38.93 24.15
C ILE A 52 4.30 37.85 23.39
N PRO A 53 3.84 38.12 22.14
CA PRO A 53 3.13 37.13 21.35
C PRO A 53 3.89 35.80 21.28
N PRO A 54 3.22 34.65 21.42
CA PRO A 54 3.87 33.34 21.39
C PRO A 54 4.77 33.11 20.16
N THR A 55 4.40 33.72 19.03
CA THR A 55 5.18 33.71 17.80
C THR A 55 6.55 34.38 17.96
N VAL A 56 6.64 35.50 18.68
CA VAL A 56 7.89 36.23 18.92
C VAL A 56 8.69 35.56 20.03
N ALA A 57 8.02 35.02 21.05
CA ALA A 57 8.63 34.29 22.15
C ALA A 57 9.26 32.95 21.70
N ALA A 58 8.63 32.25 20.75
CA ALA A 58 9.17 31.01 20.18
C ALA A 58 10.28 31.27 19.13
N ALA A 59 10.25 32.42 18.45
CA ALA A 59 11.23 32.83 17.45
C ALA A 59 12.49 33.47 18.04
N SER A 60 12.53 33.77 19.34
CA SER A 60 13.63 34.52 19.95
C SER A 60 14.97 33.80 19.83
N ASP A 61 16.06 34.57 19.77
CA ASP A 61 17.45 34.12 19.54
C ASP A 61 17.99 33.12 20.57
N SER A 62 17.26 32.86 21.66
CA SER A 62 17.60 31.88 22.69
C SER A 62 17.55 30.42 22.22
N ASN A 63 16.92 30.12 21.08
CA ASN A 63 16.95 28.79 20.47
C ASN A 63 18.03 28.72 19.40
N THR A 64 19.15 28.06 19.73
CA THR A 64 20.15 27.63 18.76
C THR A 64 19.59 26.47 17.93
N PHE A 65 19.79 26.52 16.61
CA PHE A 65 19.47 25.36 15.78
C PHE A 65 20.42 24.21 16.13
N PRO A 66 19.97 22.94 16.02
CA PRO A 66 20.87 21.82 16.01
C PRO A 66 21.95 22.04 14.94
N PRO A 67 23.25 21.96 15.27
CA PRO A 67 24.34 22.23 14.32
C PRO A 67 24.23 21.36 13.05
N GLU A 68 23.76 20.13 13.22
CA GLU A 68 23.53 19.20 12.12
C GLU A 68 22.44 19.68 11.15
N LEU A 69 21.36 20.28 11.65
CA LEU A 69 20.30 20.84 10.81
C LEU A 69 20.83 22.02 9.98
N ILE A 70 21.67 22.87 10.57
CA ILE A 70 22.30 23.99 9.85
C ILE A 70 23.15 23.46 8.71
N ARG A 71 24.03 22.49 9.00
CA ARG A 71 24.93 21.88 8.01
C ARG A 71 24.15 21.30 6.84
N GLN A 72 23.08 20.57 7.13
CA GLN A 72 22.22 19.97 6.09
C GLN A 72 21.50 21.02 5.22
N ILE A 73 21.05 22.13 5.83
CA ILE A 73 20.42 23.23 5.08
C ILE A 73 21.45 23.88 4.14
N GLU A 74 22.67 24.13 4.61
CA GLU A 74 23.75 24.70 3.79
C GLU A 74 24.13 23.77 2.64
N GLU A 75 24.33 22.48 2.92
CA GLU A 75 24.63 21.48 1.89
C GLU A 75 23.53 21.41 0.82
N ALA A 76 22.26 21.48 1.23
CA ALA A 76 21.14 21.49 0.29
C ALA A 76 21.12 22.76 -0.59
N ILE A 77 21.43 23.93 -0.01
CA ILE A 77 21.55 25.19 -0.75
C ILE A 77 22.70 25.12 -1.75
N ASP A 78 23.85 24.60 -1.33
CA ASP A 78 25.04 24.46 -2.18
C ASP A 78 24.76 23.54 -3.37
N VAL A 79 24.07 22.40 -3.15
CA VAL A 79 23.66 21.50 -4.22
C VAL A 79 22.73 22.21 -5.23
N LEU A 80 21.82 23.06 -4.77
CA LEU A 80 20.94 23.84 -5.65
C LEU A 80 21.73 24.94 -6.39
N GLN A 81 22.66 25.61 -5.73
CA GLN A 81 23.51 26.64 -6.33
C GLN A 81 24.48 26.07 -7.37
N GLN A 82 24.99 24.85 -7.18
CA GLN A 82 25.82 24.14 -8.15
C GLN A 82 25.08 23.80 -9.45
N LYS A 83 23.76 23.61 -9.39
CA LYS A 83 22.93 23.39 -10.59
C LYS A 83 22.72 24.67 -11.41
N HIS A 84 22.94 25.84 -10.81
CA HIS A 84 22.75 27.16 -11.42
C HIS A 84 23.94 28.09 -11.08
N PRO A 85 25.18 27.74 -11.47
CA PRO A 85 26.39 28.45 -11.06
C PRO A 85 26.43 29.90 -11.56
N GLU A 86 25.74 30.20 -12.66
CA GLU A 86 25.71 31.52 -13.30
C GLU A 86 24.78 32.55 -12.63
N LYS A 87 23.95 32.16 -11.65
CA LYS A 87 22.95 33.05 -11.03
C LYS A 87 22.92 32.91 -9.51
N LYS A 88 22.86 34.06 -8.81
CA LYS A 88 22.54 34.08 -7.38
C LYS A 88 21.10 33.62 -7.17
N LEU A 89 20.90 32.56 -6.39
CA LEU A 89 19.58 32.01 -6.13
C LEU A 89 18.83 32.75 -5.02
N PHE A 90 17.52 32.84 -5.21
CA PHE A 90 16.55 33.28 -4.22
C PHE A 90 15.49 32.19 -4.04
N PHE A 91 14.82 32.20 -2.89
CA PHE A 91 13.95 31.12 -2.46
C PHE A 91 12.58 31.62 -2.01
N ALA A 92 11.53 30.85 -2.30
CA ALA A 92 10.26 30.91 -1.60
C ALA A 92 10.32 29.96 -0.40
N VAL A 93 10.21 30.52 0.79
CA VAL A 93 10.22 29.77 2.07
C VAL A 93 8.79 29.70 2.58
N ARG A 94 8.17 28.52 2.46
CA ARG A 94 6.76 28.28 2.75
C ARG A 94 6.56 27.37 3.94
N SER A 95 5.47 27.58 4.68
CA SER A 95 4.96 26.58 5.61
C SER A 95 4.44 25.37 4.86
N SER A 96 4.67 24.19 5.43
CA SER A 96 4.02 22.94 5.04
C SER A 96 3.74 22.16 6.31
N ALA A 97 2.77 22.68 7.08
CA ALA A 97 2.35 22.08 8.34
C ALA A 97 1.71 20.73 8.07
N TRP A 98 1.92 19.78 8.99
CA TRP A 98 1.20 18.52 8.94
C TRP A 98 -0.31 18.80 8.97
N GLY A 99 -1.00 18.45 7.88
CA GLY A 99 -2.45 18.64 7.73
C GLY A 99 -2.88 19.99 7.15
N GLU A 100 -1.93 20.83 6.71
CA GLU A 100 -2.21 22.12 6.03
C GLU A 100 -3.07 21.94 4.78
N ASP A 101 -2.83 20.86 4.03
CA ASP A 101 -3.50 20.50 2.78
C ASP A 101 -4.64 19.48 2.95
N SER A 102 -5.10 19.25 4.19
CA SER A 102 -6.25 18.37 4.47
C SER A 102 -7.59 19.07 4.17
N ILE A 103 -8.71 18.37 4.37
CA ILE A 103 -10.10 18.90 4.29
C ILE A 103 -10.26 20.23 5.07
N HIS A 104 -9.40 20.45 6.06
CA HIS A 104 -9.31 21.64 6.88
C HIS A 104 -8.16 22.53 6.43
N SER A 105 -8.34 23.18 5.27
CA SER A 105 -7.33 24.07 4.73
C SER A 105 -7.04 25.23 5.69
N PHE A 106 -5.80 25.34 6.14
CA PHE A 106 -5.28 26.48 6.90
C PHE A 106 -5.00 27.69 5.99
N ALA A 107 -5.76 27.83 4.90
CA ALA A 107 -5.55 28.86 3.88
C ALA A 107 -5.39 30.25 4.52
N GLY A 108 -4.26 30.91 4.22
CA GLY A 108 -3.94 32.25 4.70
C GLY A 108 -3.52 32.38 6.16
N GLN A 109 -3.44 31.28 6.94
CA GLN A 109 -3.05 31.36 8.35
C GLN A 109 -1.54 31.25 8.58
N TYR A 110 -0.81 30.61 7.66
CA TYR A 110 0.64 30.43 7.77
C TYR A 110 1.39 31.38 6.84
N LYS A 111 2.57 31.82 7.29
CA LYS A 111 3.35 32.85 6.59
C LYS A 111 4.27 32.22 5.54
N SER A 112 4.13 32.67 4.31
CA SER A 112 5.08 32.44 3.23
C SER A 112 5.98 33.66 3.04
N PHE A 113 7.26 33.44 2.80
CA PHE A 113 8.22 34.50 2.50
C PHE A 113 8.79 34.28 1.11
N LEU A 114 8.65 35.27 0.24
CA LEU A 114 9.10 35.20 -1.15
C LEU A 114 10.42 35.94 -1.34
N ASN A 115 11.17 35.49 -2.35
CA ASN A 115 12.43 36.10 -2.78
C ASN A 115 13.45 36.26 -1.64
N VAL A 116 13.65 35.20 -0.86
CA VAL A 116 14.57 35.13 0.28
C VAL A 116 15.96 34.74 -0.21
N SER A 117 17.00 35.47 0.17
CA SER A 117 18.37 35.09 -0.19
C SER A 117 18.88 33.92 0.66
N ALA A 118 19.87 33.18 0.17
CA ALA A 118 20.45 32.02 0.86
C ALA A 118 20.88 32.33 2.31
N ASP A 119 21.48 33.50 2.53
CA ASP A 119 21.93 33.98 3.85
C ASP A 119 20.78 34.25 4.83
N GLN A 120 19.57 34.50 4.32
CA GLN A 120 18.38 34.82 5.12
C GLN A 120 17.50 33.59 5.42
N ILE A 121 17.78 32.43 4.83
CA ILE A 121 16.95 31.22 4.98
C ILE A 121 16.82 30.81 6.45
N ARG A 122 17.92 30.84 7.22
CA ARG A 122 17.91 30.44 8.64
C ARG A 122 16.95 31.29 9.48
N ALA A 123 17.04 32.62 9.32
CA ALA A 123 16.18 33.55 10.03
C ALA A 123 14.71 33.39 9.58
N THR A 124 14.49 33.16 8.30
CA THR A 124 13.15 32.97 7.73
C THR A 124 12.52 31.65 8.16
N TYR A 125 13.29 30.57 8.23
CA TYR A 125 12.87 29.28 8.74
C TYR A 125 12.31 29.38 10.16
N LYS A 126 12.99 30.12 11.07
CA LYS A 126 12.47 30.40 12.42
C LYS A 126 11.12 31.12 12.37
N LYS A 127 10.99 32.12 11.50
CA LYS A 127 9.74 32.90 11.35
C LYS A 127 8.58 32.03 10.88
N VAL A 128 8.81 31.10 9.95
CA VAL A 128 7.78 30.17 9.47
C VAL A 128 7.36 29.21 10.59
N LEU A 129 8.32 28.60 11.29
CA LEU A 129 8.02 27.73 12.44
C LEU A 129 7.23 28.46 13.53
N ALA A 130 7.64 29.68 13.85
CA ALA A 130 6.93 30.51 14.81
C ALA A 130 5.49 30.82 14.39
N GLY A 131 5.23 30.94 13.09
CA GLY A 131 3.87 31.11 12.54
C GLY A 131 2.93 29.96 12.92
N ALA A 132 3.45 28.76 13.19
CA ALA A 132 2.67 27.62 13.65
C ALA A 132 1.99 27.85 15.02
N TYR A 133 2.55 28.76 15.83
CA TYR A 133 2.06 29.12 17.17
C TYR A 133 1.34 30.47 17.19
N SER A 134 0.91 30.97 16.02
CA SER A 134 0.05 32.16 15.95
C SER A 134 -1.31 31.90 16.59
N LEU A 135 -1.94 32.96 17.10
CA LEU A 135 -3.25 32.87 17.75
C LEU A 135 -4.29 32.25 16.80
N SER A 136 -4.29 32.65 15.53
CA SER A 136 -5.16 32.08 14.49
C SER A 136 -4.96 30.56 14.32
N ALA A 137 -3.70 30.12 14.18
CA ALA A 137 -3.38 28.71 14.00
C ALA A 137 -3.75 27.86 15.23
N LEU A 138 -3.54 28.38 16.44
CA LEU A 138 -3.90 27.71 17.69
C LEU A 138 -5.42 27.63 17.89
N SER A 139 -6.15 28.72 17.66
CA SER A 139 -7.61 28.74 17.76
C SER A 139 -8.26 27.79 16.75
N TYR A 140 -7.75 27.75 15.51
CA TYR A 140 -8.25 26.81 14.49
C TYR A 140 -8.07 25.35 14.93
N ARG A 141 -6.90 25.01 15.47
CA ARG A 141 -6.59 23.66 15.94
C ARG A 141 -7.48 23.24 17.11
N GLN A 142 -7.71 24.15 18.06
CA GLN A 142 -8.59 23.90 19.19
C GLN A 142 -10.03 23.63 18.72
N GLN A 143 -10.55 24.41 17.76
CA GLN A 143 -11.88 24.20 17.17
C GLN A 143 -11.99 22.85 16.43
N LYS A 144 -10.87 22.34 15.90
CA LYS A 144 -10.80 21.06 15.18
C LYS A 144 -10.39 19.87 16.05
N GLY A 145 -10.15 20.07 17.35
CA GLY A 145 -9.79 19.01 18.28
C GLY A 145 -8.36 18.48 18.15
N PHE A 146 -7.45 19.18 17.47
CA PHE A 146 -6.05 18.74 17.34
C PHE A 146 -5.26 19.01 18.64
N HIS A 147 -4.44 18.05 19.07
CA HIS A 147 -3.57 18.21 20.23
C HIS A 147 -2.31 19.03 19.89
N LEU A 148 -1.88 19.89 20.82
CA LEU A 148 -0.67 20.75 20.67
C LEU A 148 0.62 19.95 20.40
N GLN A 149 0.72 18.73 20.93
CA GLN A 149 1.88 17.84 20.79
C GLN A 149 2.00 17.22 19.38
N GLU A 150 0.97 17.33 18.56
CA GLU A 150 0.92 16.81 17.19
C GLU A 150 1.40 17.83 16.15
N LEU A 151 1.93 18.98 16.59
CA LEU A 151 2.46 20.02 15.72
C LEU A 151 3.80 19.59 15.14
N ALA A 152 3.78 19.07 13.91
CA ALA A 152 4.95 19.03 13.05
C ALA A 152 4.77 20.07 11.93
N MET A 153 5.70 21.02 11.85
CA MET A 153 5.77 21.99 10.77
C MET A 153 6.99 21.66 9.91
N SER A 154 6.76 21.35 8.64
CA SER A 154 7.83 21.37 7.64
C SER A 154 7.94 22.78 7.05
N VAL A 155 9.15 23.16 6.64
CA VAL A 155 9.39 24.42 5.95
C VAL A 155 9.98 24.09 4.60
N ALA A 156 9.20 24.34 3.55
CA ALA A 156 9.62 24.10 2.17
C ALA A 156 10.43 25.30 1.66
N CYS A 157 11.64 25.05 1.16
CA CYS A 157 12.46 26.05 0.48
C CYS A 157 12.50 25.72 -1.01
N GLN A 158 11.74 26.45 -1.82
CA GLN A 158 11.68 26.29 -3.27
C GLN A 158 12.50 27.39 -3.94
N THR A 159 13.21 27.09 -5.03
CA THR A 159 13.82 28.13 -5.86
C THR A 159 12.75 29.09 -6.39
N MET A 160 13.04 30.39 -6.33
CA MET A 160 12.10 31.42 -6.72
C MET A 160 11.88 31.40 -8.24
N ALA A 161 10.61 31.35 -8.66
CA ALA A 161 10.24 31.49 -10.06
C ALA A 161 10.22 32.97 -10.47
N ASP A 162 10.87 33.30 -11.57
CA ASP A 162 10.89 34.65 -12.16
C ASP A 162 9.62 34.89 -13.00
N ALA A 163 8.49 35.02 -12.33
CA ALA A 163 7.18 35.01 -12.96
C ALA A 163 6.85 36.33 -13.67
N LYS A 164 6.59 36.25 -14.98
CA LYS A 164 6.02 37.34 -15.78
C LYS A 164 4.51 37.43 -15.57
N VAL A 165 3.85 36.28 -15.49
CA VAL A 165 2.41 36.13 -15.24
C VAL A 165 2.24 34.98 -14.27
N SER A 166 1.33 35.10 -13.34
CA SER A 166 1.03 34.03 -12.40
C SER A 166 -0.44 34.03 -12.02
N GLY A 167 -0.87 32.94 -11.39
CA GLY A 167 -2.26 32.81 -11.03
C GLY A 167 -2.62 31.48 -10.44
N VAL A 168 -3.93 31.25 -10.41
CA VAL A 168 -4.55 30.05 -9.86
C VAL A 168 -5.43 29.45 -10.94
N ILE A 169 -5.40 28.12 -11.07
CA ILE A 169 -6.36 27.37 -11.87
C ILE A 169 -7.11 26.39 -11.00
N TYR A 170 -8.44 26.51 -11.02
CA TYR A 170 -9.34 25.49 -10.53
C TYR A 170 -9.69 24.58 -11.68
N THR A 171 -9.38 23.30 -11.52
CA THR A 171 -9.69 22.28 -12.52
C THR A 171 -11.19 22.02 -12.67
N MET A 172 -11.98 22.43 -11.68
CA MET A 172 -13.43 22.43 -11.68
C MET A 172 -13.93 23.75 -11.11
N ASP A 173 -15.03 24.28 -11.62
CA ASP A 173 -15.66 25.47 -11.05
C ASP A 173 -16.20 25.17 -9.64
N PRO A 174 -15.71 25.84 -8.58
CA PRO A 174 -16.17 25.60 -7.22
C PRO A 174 -17.57 26.11 -6.94
N LEU A 175 -18.10 27.05 -7.73
CA LEU A 175 -19.44 27.62 -7.59
C LEU A 175 -20.47 26.84 -8.41
N SER A 176 -20.06 26.31 -9.57
CA SER A 176 -20.93 25.58 -10.48
C SER A 176 -20.22 24.34 -11.06
N PRO A 177 -19.95 23.31 -10.23
CA PRO A 177 -19.20 22.12 -10.63
C PRO A 177 -19.78 21.39 -11.85
N GLU A 178 -21.10 21.45 -12.02
CA GLU A 178 -21.89 20.86 -13.11
C GLU A 178 -21.51 21.37 -14.51
N ASN A 179 -20.88 22.54 -14.61
CA ASN A 179 -20.50 23.12 -15.89
C ASN A 179 -19.29 22.42 -16.53
N GLU A 180 -18.55 21.59 -15.77
CA GLU A 180 -17.36 20.87 -16.26
C GLU A 180 -16.36 21.81 -16.97
N THR A 181 -16.10 22.97 -16.39
CA THR A 181 -15.13 23.95 -16.90
C THR A 181 -13.98 24.15 -15.93
N LEU A 182 -12.80 24.46 -16.47
CA LEU A 182 -11.69 24.99 -15.69
C LEU A 182 -11.86 26.50 -15.53
N THR A 183 -11.56 27.00 -14.34
CA THR A 183 -11.55 28.44 -14.06
C THR A 183 -10.12 28.88 -13.82
N VAL A 184 -9.64 29.85 -14.59
CA VAL A 184 -8.29 30.41 -14.49
C VAL A 184 -8.38 31.86 -14.07
N THR A 185 -7.61 32.20 -13.03
CA THR A 185 -7.41 33.58 -12.59
C THR A 185 -5.94 33.95 -12.77
N ALA A 186 -5.65 35.09 -13.39
CA ALA A 186 -4.27 35.48 -13.70
C ALA A 186 -4.00 36.98 -13.49
N ALA A 187 -2.77 37.32 -13.10
CA ALA A 187 -2.26 38.69 -13.05
C ALA A 187 -0.78 38.74 -13.46
N TYR A 188 -0.26 39.95 -13.70
CA TYR A 188 1.16 40.16 -13.98
C TYR A 188 2.01 40.04 -12.71
N GLY A 189 3.25 39.55 -12.87
CA GLY A 189 4.21 39.37 -11.78
C GLY A 189 3.98 38.10 -10.96
N LEU A 190 4.39 38.16 -9.69
CA LEU A 190 4.33 37.07 -8.71
C LEU A 190 2.89 36.83 -8.20
N GLY A 191 2.58 35.58 -7.85
CA GLY A 191 1.19 35.14 -7.64
C GLY A 191 0.60 35.35 -6.25
N ALA A 192 1.40 35.75 -5.25
CA ALA A 192 0.90 35.94 -3.88
C ALA A 192 -0.30 36.89 -3.78
N PRO A 193 -0.32 38.07 -4.44
CA PRO A 193 -1.48 38.96 -4.38
C PRO A 193 -2.72 38.40 -5.07
N VAL A 194 -2.56 37.45 -6.01
CA VAL A 194 -3.68 36.77 -6.67
C VAL A 194 -4.36 35.81 -5.70
N VAL A 195 -3.56 35.07 -4.93
CA VAL A 195 -4.05 34.13 -3.91
C VAL A 195 -4.69 34.87 -2.73
N GLU A 196 -4.13 36.01 -2.34
CA GLU A 196 -4.63 36.86 -1.25
C GLU A 196 -5.79 37.77 -1.66
N GLY A 197 -6.04 37.94 -2.97
CA GLY A 197 -7.12 38.77 -3.50
C GLY A 197 -6.84 40.28 -3.43
N GLU A 198 -5.57 40.69 -3.38
CA GLU A 198 -5.16 42.09 -3.24
C GLU A 198 -5.10 42.85 -4.57
N VAL A 199 -5.04 42.13 -5.70
CA VAL A 199 -4.95 42.71 -7.05
C VAL A 199 -6.12 42.30 -7.93
N HIS A 200 -6.48 43.17 -8.88
CA HIS A 200 -7.42 42.83 -9.93
C HIS A 200 -6.82 41.79 -10.88
N THR A 201 -7.61 40.78 -11.22
CA THR A 201 -7.16 39.62 -12.00
C THR A 201 -8.06 39.36 -13.19
N ASP A 202 -7.47 38.88 -14.28
CA ASP A 202 -8.23 38.38 -15.41
C ASP A 202 -8.83 37.02 -15.07
N HIS A 203 -10.06 36.79 -15.51
CA HIS A 203 -10.74 35.50 -15.36
C HIS A 203 -10.96 34.85 -16.72
N TYR A 204 -10.67 33.56 -16.83
CA TYR A 204 -10.89 32.77 -18.03
C TYR A 204 -11.62 31.47 -17.68
N VAL A 205 -12.57 31.08 -18.51
CA VAL A 205 -13.31 29.83 -18.42
C VAL A 205 -12.90 28.95 -19.59
N VAL A 206 -12.31 27.79 -19.32
CA VAL A 206 -11.72 26.91 -20.33
C VAL A 206 -12.42 25.56 -20.32
N SER A 207 -12.67 24.99 -21.50
CA SER A 207 -13.25 23.66 -21.64
C SER A 207 -12.31 22.57 -21.10
N ARG A 208 -12.87 21.61 -20.36
CA ARG A 208 -12.16 20.37 -19.96
C ARG A 208 -11.88 19.43 -21.13
N THR A 209 -12.61 19.54 -22.24
CA THR A 209 -12.41 18.68 -23.40
C THR A 209 -11.36 19.25 -24.35
N PRO A 210 -10.41 18.43 -24.85
CA PRO A 210 -9.49 18.84 -25.90
C PRO A 210 -10.26 19.37 -27.12
N PRO A 211 -9.83 20.49 -27.74
CA PRO A 211 -8.53 21.16 -27.58
C PRO A 211 -8.49 22.25 -26.49
N HIS A 212 -9.32 22.16 -25.44
CA HIS A 212 -9.38 23.10 -24.32
C HIS A 212 -9.68 24.53 -24.76
N LYS A 213 -10.78 24.69 -25.51
CA LYS A 213 -11.21 25.99 -26.03
C LYS A 213 -11.57 26.95 -24.90
N LEU A 214 -11.28 28.23 -25.11
CA LEU A 214 -11.74 29.32 -24.25
C LEU A 214 -13.26 29.49 -24.43
N CYS A 215 -14.02 29.24 -23.36
CA CYS A 215 -15.48 29.34 -23.33
C CYS A 215 -15.95 30.75 -22.94
N GLY A 216 -15.17 31.47 -22.14
CA GLY A 216 -15.48 32.83 -21.71
C GLY A 216 -14.29 33.50 -21.03
N PHE A 217 -14.27 34.82 -20.98
CA PHE A 217 -13.24 35.58 -20.29
C PHE A 217 -13.76 36.93 -19.79
N LYS A 218 -13.11 37.47 -18.77
CA LYS A 218 -13.31 38.80 -18.24
C LYS A 218 -11.95 39.43 -17.98
N ILE A 219 -11.56 40.38 -18.83
CA ILE A 219 -10.33 41.15 -18.68
C ILE A 219 -10.64 42.39 -17.85
N VAL A 220 -9.78 42.67 -16.87
CA VAL A 220 -9.90 43.83 -15.98
C VAL A 220 -8.68 44.73 -16.09
N ARG A 221 -8.84 45.99 -15.70
CA ARG A 221 -7.73 46.94 -15.60
C ARG A 221 -6.84 46.55 -14.42
N LYS A 222 -5.59 46.17 -14.70
CA LYS A 222 -4.60 45.73 -13.71
C LYS A 222 -3.67 46.88 -13.40
N THR A 223 -3.76 47.44 -12.19
CA THR A 223 -3.03 48.67 -11.80
C THR A 223 -1.68 48.41 -11.13
N GLY A 224 -1.45 47.21 -10.61
CA GLY A 224 -0.22 46.86 -9.91
C GLY A 224 0.18 45.39 -10.09
N MET A 225 1.48 45.13 -10.03
CA MET A 225 2.09 43.80 -10.09
C MET A 225 3.15 43.64 -8.99
N LEU A 226 3.23 42.45 -8.39
CA LEU A 226 4.27 42.14 -7.41
C LEU A 226 5.51 41.61 -8.12
N VAL A 227 6.67 42.22 -7.85
CA VAL A 227 7.95 41.82 -8.45
C VAL A 227 8.99 41.48 -7.39
N ALA A 228 9.94 40.62 -7.74
CA ALA A 228 11.08 40.29 -6.90
C ALA A 228 12.07 41.47 -6.82
N ALA A 229 12.46 41.88 -5.62
CA ALA A 229 13.47 42.92 -5.42
C ALA A 229 14.91 42.37 -5.55
N LYS A 230 15.82 43.15 -6.15
CA LYS A 230 17.21 42.73 -6.41
C LYS A 230 18.03 42.33 -5.18
N LYS A 231 17.66 42.83 -3.99
CA LYS A 231 18.37 42.56 -2.71
C LYS A 231 17.59 41.61 -1.78
N GLY A 232 16.56 40.93 -2.30
CA GLY A 232 15.66 40.08 -1.53
C GLY A 232 14.36 40.79 -1.13
N GLY A 233 13.31 40.00 -0.89
CA GLY A 233 11.94 40.48 -0.64
C GLY A 233 11.18 40.85 -1.91
N THR A 234 9.94 41.29 -1.76
CA THR A 234 9.05 41.65 -2.88
C THR A 234 8.63 43.11 -2.79
N LYS A 235 8.24 43.70 -3.93
CA LYS A 235 7.70 45.06 -4.00
C LYS A 235 6.57 45.13 -5.02
N MET A 236 5.59 45.98 -4.74
CA MET A 236 4.54 46.32 -5.70
C MET A 236 5.05 47.40 -6.66
N GLU A 237 4.84 47.20 -7.95
CA GLU A 237 5.12 48.15 -9.02
C GLU A 237 3.86 48.39 -9.85
N PRO A 238 3.67 49.60 -10.41
CA PRO A 238 2.58 49.84 -11.35
C PRO A 238 2.77 48.98 -12.62
N VAL A 239 1.67 48.46 -13.14
CA VAL A 239 1.68 47.80 -14.45
C VAL A 239 1.86 48.89 -15.52
N PRO A 240 2.71 48.71 -16.54
CA PRO A 240 2.83 49.65 -17.66
C PRO A 240 1.47 49.95 -18.32
N GLU A 241 1.20 51.21 -18.66
CA GLU A 241 -0.10 51.68 -19.18
C GLU A 241 -0.57 50.91 -20.42
N ASP A 242 0.36 50.48 -21.27
CA ASP A 242 0.11 49.69 -22.48
C ASP A 242 -0.33 48.25 -22.17
N MET A 243 -0.08 47.76 -20.96
CA MET A 243 -0.42 46.41 -20.50
C MET A 243 -1.65 46.35 -19.59
N GLU A 244 -2.05 47.46 -18.96
CA GLU A 244 -3.10 47.47 -17.92
C GLU A 244 -4.41 46.80 -18.37
N ASN A 245 -4.80 47.00 -19.64
CA ASN A 245 -6.05 46.52 -20.21
C ASN A 245 -5.89 45.28 -21.10
N ASN A 246 -4.66 44.77 -21.25
CA ASN A 246 -4.39 43.59 -22.07
C ASN A 246 -4.69 42.31 -21.29
N ALA A 247 -5.00 41.24 -22.03
CA ALA A 247 -5.07 39.91 -21.45
C ALA A 247 -3.69 39.44 -20.99
N CYS A 248 -3.58 38.95 -19.75
CA CYS A 248 -2.33 38.37 -19.25
C CYS A 248 -1.94 37.07 -19.97
N LEU A 249 -2.90 36.34 -20.53
CA LEU A 249 -2.69 35.01 -21.10
C LEU A 249 -3.09 34.95 -22.57
N THR A 250 -2.28 34.24 -23.36
CA THR A 250 -2.63 33.87 -24.73
C THR A 250 -3.46 32.58 -24.75
N PRO A 251 -4.22 32.30 -25.82
CA PRO A 251 -4.93 31.03 -25.97
C PRO A 251 -4.03 29.79 -25.86
N GLU A 252 -2.78 29.89 -26.35
CA GLU A 252 -1.80 28.81 -26.26
C GLU A 252 -1.35 28.56 -24.81
N ASN A 253 -1.15 29.62 -24.03
CA ASN A 253 -0.86 29.50 -22.60
C ASN A 253 -2.01 28.80 -21.86
N LEU A 254 -3.26 29.18 -22.15
CA LEU A 254 -4.46 28.59 -21.55
C LEU A 254 -4.59 27.10 -21.89
N ARG A 255 -4.32 26.72 -23.15
CA ARG A 255 -4.33 25.31 -23.58
C ARG A 255 -3.29 24.49 -22.82
N LYS A 256 -2.03 24.96 -22.78
CA LYS A 256 -0.93 24.28 -22.07
C LYS A 256 -1.20 24.16 -20.57
N LEU A 257 -1.76 25.22 -19.96
CA LEU A 257 -2.15 25.22 -18.56
C LEU A 257 -3.28 24.22 -18.28
N ALA A 258 -4.32 24.20 -19.11
CA ALA A 258 -5.44 23.25 -18.96
C ALA A 258 -4.98 21.79 -19.08
N GLU A 259 -4.14 21.47 -20.07
CA GLU A 259 -3.57 20.13 -20.25
C GLU A 259 -2.77 19.68 -19.02
N THR A 260 -1.94 20.59 -18.49
CA THR A 260 -1.12 20.33 -17.31
C THR A 260 -1.99 20.17 -16.05
N ALA A 261 -2.98 21.04 -15.87
CA ALA A 261 -3.88 21.01 -14.73
C ALA A 261 -4.73 19.73 -14.69
N LEU A 262 -5.27 19.30 -15.83
CA LEU A 262 -6.01 18.03 -15.94
C LEU A 262 -5.12 16.80 -15.80
N LEU A 263 -3.82 16.89 -16.14
CA LEU A 263 -2.86 15.83 -15.82
C LEU A 263 -2.68 15.69 -14.30
N ILE A 264 -2.55 16.81 -13.59
CA ILE A 264 -2.42 16.85 -12.13
C ILE A 264 -3.71 16.34 -11.47
N GLU A 265 -4.89 16.78 -11.93
CA GLU A 265 -6.19 16.29 -11.45
C GLU A 265 -6.31 14.78 -11.58
N ARG A 266 -5.95 14.21 -12.74
CA ARG A 266 -5.99 12.76 -12.96
C ARG A 266 -5.06 11.99 -12.04
N TYR A 267 -3.87 12.54 -11.77
CA TYR A 267 -2.93 11.94 -10.82
C TYR A 267 -3.52 11.90 -9.40
N PHE A 268 -4.14 13.01 -8.96
CA PHE A 268 -4.73 13.11 -7.63
C PHE A 268 -6.16 12.54 -7.52
N LYS A 269 -6.81 12.22 -8.65
CA LYS A 269 -8.21 11.77 -8.80
C LYS A 269 -9.26 12.68 -8.19
N ARG A 270 -8.95 13.94 -8.02
CA ARG A 270 -9.88 14.90 -7.42
C ARG A 270 -9.66 16.27 -8.02
N PRO A 271 -10.70 17.10 -8.14
CA PRO A 271 -10.54 18.49 -8.51
C PRO A 271 -9.40 19.13 -7.71
N GLN A 272 -8.53 19.83 -8.40
CA GLN A 272 -7.36 20.52 -7.88
C GLN A 272 -7.52 22.03 -7.94
N ASP A 273 -6.97 22.66 -6.92
CA ASP A 273 -6.57 24.06 -6.82
C ASP A 273 -5.05 24.13 -7.05
N ILE A 274 -4.64 24.80 -8.13
CA ILE A 274 -3.25 24.79 -8.59
C ILE A 274 -2.74 26.22 -8.75
N GLU A 275 -1.67 26.54 -8.05
CA GLU A 275 -0.89 27.76 -8.23
C GLU A 275 0.17 27.56 -9.31
N TRP A 276 0.28 28.51 -10.24
CA TRP A 276 1.17 28.42 -11.38
C TRP A 276 1.81 29.77 -11.70
N ALA A 277 2.93 29.71 -12.40
CA ALA A 277 3.63 30.86 -12.95
C ALA A 277 4.08 30.57 -14.38
N ILE A 278 4.11 31.62 -15.21
CA ILE A 278 4.77 31.63 -16.51
C ILE A 278 5.94 32.59 -16.39
N ASP A 279 7.14 32.10 -16.67
CA ASP A 279 8.36 32.90 -16.58
C ASP A 279 8.53 33.82 -17.80
N HIS A 280 9.60 34.61 -17.81
CA HIS A 280 9.93 35.47 -18.94
C HIS A 280 10.29 34.71 -20.23
N ASN A 281 10.63 33.42 -20.14
CA ASN A 281 10.91 32.54 -21.29
C ASN A 281 9.65 31.83 -21.81
N SER A 282 8.46 32.16 -21.28
CA SER A 282 7.18 31.52 -21.59
C SER A 282 7.10 30.04 -21.18
N GLU A 283 7.89 29.64 -20.19
CA GLU A 283 7.80 28.32 -19.56
C GLU A 283 6.77 28.31 -18.45
N LEU A 284 5.93 27.26 -18.43
CA LEU A 284 4.92 27.05 -17.40
C LEU A 284 5.55 26.30 -16.22
N ILE A 285 5.45 26.88 -15.03
CA ILE A 285 5.96 26.35 -13.78
C ILE A 285 4.78 26.15 -12.82
N ILE A 286 4.61 24.92 -12.32
CA ILE A 286 3.63 24.60 -11.28
C ILE A 286 4.28 24.85 -9.93
N LEU A 287 3.64 25.71 -9.11
CA LEU A 287 4.17 26.13 -7.81
C LEU A 287 3.61 25.27 -6.68
N GLN A 288 2.30 25.05 -6.69
CA GLN A 288 1.59 24.27 -5.69
C GLN A 288 0.35 23.62 -6.33
N ALA A 289 0.00 22.42 -5.89
CA ALA A 289 -1.24 21.76 -6.25
C ALA A 289 -1.83 21.11 -5.00
N ARG A 290 -3.10 21.38 -4.74
CA ARG A 290 -3.83 20.83 -3.60
C ARG A 290 -5.26 20.48 -3.99
N PRO A 291 -5.94 19.63 -3.21
CA PRO A 291 -7.33 19.27 -3.47
C PRO A 291 -8.24 20.50 -3.38
N LEU A 292 -9.12 20.66 -4.36
CA LEU A 292 -10.15 21.68 -4.33
C LEU A 292 -11.30 21.18 -3.46
N ASN A 293 -11.55 21.88 -2.35
CA ASN A 293 -12.67 21.58 -1.46
C ASN A 293 -13.97 22.11 -2.07
N ILE A 294 -14.66 21.26 -2.84
CA ILE A 294 -16.00 21.53 -3.33
C ILE A 294 -16.97 21.15 -2.22
N ARG A 295 -17.76 22.10 -1.72
CA ARG A 295 -18.79 21.77 -0.72
C ARG A 295 -19.82 20.85 -1.37
N PRO A 296 -20.16 19.69 -0.77
CA PRO A 296 -21.26 18.89 -1.26
C PRO A 296 -22.53 19.76 -1.24
N GLN A 297 -23.26 19.81 -2.35
CA GLN A 297 -24.57 20.46 -2.35
C GLN A 297 -25.46 19.73 -1.33
N PRO A 298 -26.17 20.46 -0.44
CA PRO A 298 -27.11 19.84 0.49
C PRO A 298 -28.20 19.12 -0.30
N GLY A 299 -28.18 17.79 -0.32
CA GLY A 299 -29.19 16.97 -0.99
C GLY A 299 -28.68 15.72 -1.74
N CYS A 300 -27.38 15.55 -1.98
CA CYS A 300 -26.85 14.30 -2.56
C CYS A 300 -26.55 13.29 -1.44
N SER A 301 -27.50 12.40 -1.12
CA SER A 301 -27.23 11.23 -0.28
C SER A 301 -26.76 10.04 -1.13
N ALA A 302 -26.04 9.08 -0.53
CA ALA A 302 -25.71 7.81 -1.19
C ALA A 302 -26.96 7.10 -1.77
N GLY A 303 -28.13 7.31 -1.14
CA GLY A 303 -29.41 6.77 -1.61
C GLY A 303 -29.94 7.42 -2.89
N ASP A 304 -29.65 8.69 -3.13
CA ASP A 304 -30.09 9.41 -4.33
C ASP A 304 -29.27 9.00 -5.56
N ILE A 305 -27.99 8.71 -5.35
CA ILE A 305 -27.09 8.22 -6.41
C ILE A 305 -27.44 6.79 -6.82
N VAL A 306 -27.79 5.91 -5.88
CA VAL A 306 -28.27 4.55 -6.20
C VAL A 306 -29.58 4.61 -6.99
N ARG A 307 -30.48 5.53 -6.64
CA ARG A 307 -31.75 5.72 -7.36
C ARG A 307 -31.55 6.24 -8.78
N GLU A 308 -30.73 7.27 -8.97
CA GLU A 308 -30.48 7.81 -10.31
C GLU A 308 -29.59 6.91 -11.16
N SER A 309 -28.68 6.14 -10.56
CA SER A 309 -27.90 5.13 -11.28
C SER A 309 -28.74 3.94 -11.70
N ALA A 310 -29.88 3.68 -11.04
CA ALA A 310 -30.82 2.63 -11.41
C ALA A 310 -31.56 2.92 -12.73
N ASP A 311 -31.65 4.19 -13.14
CA ASP A 311 -32.25 4.58 -14.42
C ASP A 311 -31.34 4.27 -15.63
N TYR A 312 -30.05 4.00 -15.39
CA TYR A 312 -29.10 3.68 -16.45
C TYR A 312 -28.96 2.16 -16.64
N PRO A 313 -29.08 1.64 -17.89
CA PRO A 313 -28.89 0.23 -18.16
C PRO A 313 -27.51 -0.27 -17.73
N VAL A 314 -27.48 -1.35 -16.93
CA VAL A 314 -26.23 -2.04 -16.57
C VAL A 314 -25.77 -2.91 -17.73
N LEU A 315 -24.59 -2.61 -18.28
CA LEU A 315 -23.98 -3.34 -19.40
C LEU A 315 -23.11 -4.51 -18.92
N MET A 316 -22.49 -4.37 -17.75
CA MET A 316 -21.65 -5.42 -17.15
C MET A 316 -21.65 -5.29 -15.62
N THR A 317 -21.77 -6.40 -14.90
CA THR A 317 -21.69 -6.42 -13.43
C THR A 317 -20.97 -7.67 -12.94
N GLY A 318 -20.10 -7.54 -11.95
CA GLY A 318 -19.44 -8.66 -11.27
C GLY A 318 -18.46 -9.47 -12.14
N LYS A 319 -18.13 -9.02 -13.35
CA LYS A 319 -17.21 -9.70 -14.26
C LYS A 319 -15.79 -9.16 -14.14
N GLY A 320 -14.83 -10.06 -14.18
CA GLY A 320 -13.41 -9.73 -14.07
C GLY A 320 -12.97 -9.32 -12.66
N ILE A 321 -11.69 -8.98 -12.56
CA ILE A 321 -11.00 -8.63 -11.33
C ILE A 321 -10.66 -7.15 -11.37
N VAL A 322 -11.11 -6.43 -10.35
CA VAL A 322 -10.76 -5.02 -10.14
C VAL A 322 -9.27 -4.93 -9.77
N VAL A 323 -8.50 -4.25 -10.61
CA VAL A 323 -7.08 -3.95 -10.36
C VAL A 323 -6.92 -2.66 -9.59
N GLN A 324 -7.68 -1.64 -10.01
CA GLN A 324 -7.63 -0.29 -9.50
C GLN A 324 -9.06 0.24 -9.42
N ARG A 325 -9.49 0.59 -8.20
CA ARG A 325 -10.81 1.15 -7.91
C ARG A 325 -10.95 2.59 -8.42
N GLY A 326 -12.19 3.03 -8.54
CA GLY A 326 -12.62 4.37 -8.93
C GLY A 326 -13.72 4.34 -9.99
N VAL A 327 -14.36 5.49 -10.19
CA VAL A 327 -15.37 5.70 -11.23
C VAL A 327 -14.75 6.44 -12.41
N ALA A 328 -15.04 6.00 -13.64
CA ALA A 328 -14.61 6.66 -14.87
C ALA A 328 -15.76 6.69 -15.90
N ALA A 329 -15.98 7.84 -16.53
CA ALA A 329 -16.90 7.98 -17.66
C ALA A 329 -16.13 8.40 -18.92
N GLY A 330 -16.58 7.90 -20.07
CA GLY A 330 -15.98 8.25 -21.35
C GLY A 330 -16.47 7.39 -22.50
N LYS A 331 -16.07 7.78 -23.72
CA LYS A 331 -16.32 6.97 -24.92
C LYS A 331 -15.39 5.77 -24.93
N VAL A 332 -15.93 4.61 -25.24
CA VAL A 332 -15.17 3.37 -25.42
C VAL A 332 -14.27 3.50 -26.65
N PHE A 333 -13.04 3.07 -26.52
CA PHE A 333 -12.14 2.82 -27.63
C PHE A 333 -11.61 1.39 -27.54
N VAL A 334 -12.07 0.53 -28.46
CA VAL A 334 -11.66 -0.88 -28.50
C VAL A 334 -10.37 -1.00 -29.30
N VAL A 335 -9.29 -1.42 -28.63
CA VAL A 335 -7.99 -1.69 -29.28
C VAL A 335 -7.95 -3.13 -29.76
N ARG A 336 -7.81 -3.32 -31.07
CA ARG A 336 -7.67 -4.64 -31.70
C ARG A 336 -6.24 -4.87 -32.19
N HIS A 337 -5.62 -3.82 -32.73
CA HIS A 337 -4.27 -3.85 -33.26
C HIS A 337 -3.38 -2.80 -32.58
N HIS A 338 -2.07 -2.99 -32.70
CA HIS A 338 -1.10 -2.10 -32.05
C HIS A 338 -1.07 -0.68 -32.64
N GLU A 339 -1.50 -0.53 -33.89
CA GLU A 339 -1.55 0.73 -34.61
C GLU A 339 -2.66 1.64 -34.07
N ASP A 340 -3.76 1.07 -33.57
CA ASP A 340 -4.91 1.79 -32.99
C ASP A 340 -4.54 2.67 -31.78
N LEU A 341 -3.38 2.45 -31.15
CA LEU A 341 -2.96 3.18 -29.94
C LEU A 341 -2.63 4.66 -30.21
N SER A 342 -2.26 5.03 -31.43
CA SER A 342 -2.03 6.44 -31.78
C SER A 342 -3.35 7.22 -31.84
N GLU A 343 -4.45 6.55 -32.20
CA GLU A 343 -5.77 7.12 -32.43
C GLU A 343 -6.62 7.23 -31.16
N VAL A 344 -6.18 6.65 -30.05
CA VAL A 344 -6.89 6.68 -28.76
C VAL A 344 -7.20 8.14 -28.37
N PRO A 345 -8.49 8.52 -28.31
CA PRO A 345 -8.90 9.86 -27.92
C PRO A 345 -8.58 10.14 -26.44
N TYR A 346 -8.37 11.40 -26.12
CA TYR A 346 -8.28 11.81 -24.72
C TYR A 346 -9.65 11.64 -24.03
N GLY A 347 -9.61 11.08 -22.82
CA GLY A 347 -10.77 10.83 -21.98
C GLY A 347 -11.57 9.58 -22.33
N SER A 348 -11.05 8.70 -23.20
CA SER A 348 -11.73 7.45 -23.57
C SER A 348 -11.59 6.38 -22.49
N ILE A 349 -12.52 5.43 -22.48
CA ILE A 349 -12.37 4.15 -21.75
C ILE A 349 -11.79 3.13 -22.72
N LEU A 350 -10.59 2.65 -22.41
CA LEU A 350 -9.87 1.71 -23.25
C LEU A 350 -10.40 0.30 -23.01
N VAL A 351 -10.82 -0.39 -24.07
CA VAL A 351 -11.22 -1.80 -24.02
C VAL A 351 -10.27 -2.61 -24.89
N ALA A 352 -9.68 -3.69 -24.36
CA ALA A 352 -8.74 -4.50 -25.13
C ALA A 352 -8.84 -5.99 -24.78
N LYS A 353 -8.51 -6.87 -25.75
CA LYS A 353 -8.60 -8.31 -25.52
C LYS A 353 -7.54 -8.81 -24.52
N HIS A 354 -6.31 -8.32 -24.62
CA HIS A 354 -5.20 -8.75 -23.79
C HIS A 354 -4.50 -7.55 -23.14
N THR A 355 -3.96 -7.76 -21.95
CA THR A 355 -3.01 -6.80 -21.36
C THR A 355 -1.73 -6.75 -22.20
N SER A 356 -1.29 -5.55 -22.59
CA SER A 356 -0.03 -5.34 -23.32
C SER A 356 0.78 -4.23 -22.65
N PRO A 357 2.12 -4.39 -22.48
CA PRO A 357 2.99 -3.32 -21.99
C PRO A 357 2.91 -2.04 -22.82
N ARG A 358 2.55 -2.14 -24.10
CA ARG A 358 2.43 -0.99 -25.02
C ARG A 358 1.27 -0.06 -24.66
N LEU A 359 0.26 -0.54 -23.92
CA LEU A 359 -0.85 0.28 -23.42
C LEU A 359 -0.38 1.39 -22.47
N ALA A 360 0.82 1.26 -21.88
CA ALA A 360 1.45 2.32 -21.09
C ALA A 360 1.55 3.66 -21.84
N ARG A 361 1.69 3.63 -23.18
CA ARG A 361 1.82 4.83 -24.02
C ARG A 361 0.58 5.72 -24.01
N VAL A 362 -0.59 5.12 -23.82
CA VAL A 362 -1.88 5.83 -23.82
C VAL A 362 -2.44 6.02 -22.41
N MET A 363 -1.71 5.61 -21.38
CA MET A 363 -2.14 5.70 -19.98
C MET A 363 -2.47 7.14 -19.56
N ARG A 364 -1.75 8.12 -20.12
CA ARG A 364 -2.00 9.55 -19.90
C ARG A 364 -3.15 10.12 -20.74
N LYS A 365 -3.81 9.31 -21.57
CA LYS A 365 -4.95 9.73 -22.40
C LYS A 365 -6.28 9.17 -21.88
N VAL A 366 -6.28 7.96 -21.36
CA VAL A 366 -7.50 7.20 -21.01
C VAL A 366 -8.02 7.53 -19.61
N HIS A 367 -9.34 7.42 -19.41
CA HIS A 367 -9.98 7.56 -18.09
C HIS A 367 -10.21 6.21 -17.39
N GLY A 368 -10.28 5.11 -18.13
CA GLY A 368 -10.49 3.78 -17.57
C GLY A 368 -9.98 2.68 -18.52
N ILE A 369 -9.73 1.49 -17.98
CA ILE A 369 -9.27 0.33 -18.74
C ILE A 369 -10.11 -0.91 -18.41
N ILE A 370 -10.56 -1.61 -19.45
CA ILE A 370 -11.23 -2.90 -19.35
C ILE A 370 -10.50 -3.90 -20.25
N THR A 371 -10.16 -5.09 -19.73
CA THR A 371 -9.56 -6.14 -20.56
C THR A 371 -10.21 -7.51 -20.39
N ASP A 372 -10.28 -8.28 -21.47
CA ASP A 372 -10.86 -9.64 -21.44
C ASP A 372 -9.92 -10.64 -20.75
N VAL A 373 -8.62 -10.54 -21.05
CA VAL A 373 -7.58 -11.43 -20.52
C VAL A 373 -6.49 -10.61 -19.87
N GLY A 374 -6.23 -10.86 -18.59
CA GLY A 374 -5.21 -10.15 -17.83
C GLY A 374 -5.05 -10.66 -16.41
N SER A 375 -3.85 -10.57 -15.86
CA SER A 375 -3.60 -10.86 -14.45
C SER A 375 -3.65 -9.58 -13.60
N PRO A 376 -4.29 -9.60 -12.42
CA PRO A 376 -4.25 -8.47 -11.49
C PRO A 376 -2.85 -8.22 -10.88
N MET A 377 -1.91 -9.13 -11.08
CA MET A 377 -0.48 -8.97 -10.74
C MET A 377 0.40 -8.69 -11.97
N GLY A 378 -0.20 -8.58 -13.16
CA GLY A 378 0.52 -8.35 -14.41
C GLY A 378 1.11 -6.94 -14.52
N HIS A 379 2.01 -6.75 -15.49
CA HIS A 379 2.69 -5.46 -15.70
C HIS A 379 1.72 -4.29 -15.96
N LEU A 380 0.67 -4.48 -16.76
CA LEU A 380 -0.37 -3.47 -16.95
C LEU A 380 -1.07 -3.12 -15.63
N ALA A 381 -1.28 -4.10 -14.76
CA ALA A 381 -1.95 -3.88 -13.48
C ALA A 381 -1.11 -3.03 -12.53
N ALA A 382 0.22 -3.22 -12.54
CA ALA A 382 1.14 -2.34 -11.82
C ALA A 382 1.08 -0.90 -12.35
N ILE A 383 1.13 -0.72 -13.68
CA ILE A 383 1.05 0.59 -14.32
C ILE A 383 -0.31 1.26 -14.05
N ALA A 384 -1.41 0.52 -14.15
CA ALA A 384 -2.74 1.05 -13.85
C ALA A 384 -2.87 1.56 -12.40
N ARG A 385 -2.23 0.87 -11.44
CA ARG A 385 -2.16 1.33 -10.04
C ARG A 385 -1.27 2.56 -9.89
N GLU A 386 -0.12 2.58 -10.55
CA GLU A 386 0.82 3.71 -10.53
C GLU A 386 0.17 4.99 -11.08
N PHE A 387 -0.45 4.88 -12.24
CA PHE A 387 -1.18 5.98 -12.89
C PHE A 387 -2.59 6.16 -12.35
N ARG A 388 -3.00 5.34 -11.38
CA ARG A 388 -4.28 5.48 -10.67
C ARG A 388 -5.50 5.39 -11.61
N VAL A 389 -5.39 4.76 -12.77
CA VAL A 389 -6.50 4.64 -13.73
C VAL A 389 -7.44 3.51 -13.31
N PRO A 390 -8.75 3.75 -13.09
CA PRO A 390 -9.75 2.71 -12.83
C PRO A 390 -9.62 1.57 -13.85
N THR A 391 -9.47 0.33 -13.36
CA THR A 391 -9.11 -0.79 -14.23
C THR A 391 -9.74 -2.10 -13.78
N ILE A 392 -10.41 -2.78 -14.72
CA ILE A 392 -10.97 -4.12 -14.57
C ILE A 392 -10.29 -5.04 -15.59
N VAL A 393 -9.73 -6.17 -15.14
CA VAL A 393 -9.06 -7.15 -16.02
C VAL A 393 -9.75 -8.50 -15.94
N ASN A 394 -9.44 -9.40 -16.86
CA ASN A 394 -10.00 -10.76 -16.88
C ASN A 394 -11.53 -10.81 -16.98
N THR A 395 -12.14 -9.88 -17.72
CA THR A 395 -13.60 -9.81 -17.89
C THR A 395 -14.15 -10.84 -18.88
N GLU A 396 -13.27 -11.52 -19.61
CA GLU A 396 -13.52 -12.55 -20.64
C GLU A 396 -14.35 -12.10 -21.86
N THR A 397 -15.17 -11.06 -21.72
CA THR A 397 -16.27 -10.73 -22.64
C THR A 397 -16.41 -9.23 -22.94
N ALA A 398 -15.63 -8.35 -22.34
CA ALA A 398 -15.75 -6.90 -22.54
C ALA A 398 -15.56 -6.47 -24.01
N THR A 399 -14.63 -7.07 -24.76
CA THR A 399 -14.48 -6.71 -26.20
C THR A 399 -15.66 -7.13 -27.08
N GLN A 400 -16.53 -8.02 -26.58
CA GLN A 400 -17.74 -8.46 -27.26
C GLN A 400 -18.94 -7.59 -26.88
N ILE A 401 -18.95 -7.07 -25.65
CA ILE A 401 -20.02 -6.24 -25.10
C ILE A 401 -19.90 -4.80 -25.63
N PHE A 402 -18.70 -4.22 -25.59
CA PHE A 402 -18.49 -2.81 -25.90
C PHE A 402 -17.94 -2.59 -27.31
N LYS A 403 -18.38 -1.50 -27.96
CA LYS A 403 -17.92 -1.06 -29.27
C LYS A 403 -17.29 0.32 -29.19
N THR A 404 -16.34 0.60 -30.08
CA THR A 404 -15.73 1.93 -30.17
C THR A 404 -16.80 2.98 -30.44
N GLY A 405 -16.83 4.02 -29.60
CA GLY A 405 -17.81 5.10 -29.65
C GLY A 405 -18.93 4.99 -28.62
N ASP A 406 -19.14 3.82 -28.01
CA ASP A 406 -20.14 3.65 -26.94
C ASP A 406 -19.80 4.58 -25.77
N GLU A 407 -20.78 5.32 -25.26
CA GLU A 407 -20.60 6.13 -24.06
C GLU A 407 -20.96 5.28 -22.84
N ILE A 408 -20.03 5.11 -21.90
CA ILE A 408 -20.22 4.28 -20.71
C ILE A 408 -19.69 4.97 -19.45
N THR A 409 -20.19 4.52 -18.31
CA THR A 409 -19.67 4.84 -16.98
C THR A 409 -19.25 3.56 -16.28
N MET A 410 -17.96 3.43 -16.01
CA MET A 410 -17.37 2.30 -15.29
C MET A 410 -17.18 2.66 -13.82
N ASP A 411 -17.89 1.96 -12.94
CA ASP A 411 -17.66 1.93 -11.50
C ASP A 411 -16.82 0.70 -11.15
N ALA A 412 -15.49 0.87 -11.12
CA ALA A 412 -14.59 -0.20 -10.71
C ALA A 412 -14.62 -0.44 -9.19
N SER A 413 -15.23 0.45 -8.39
CA SER A 413 -15.37 0.28 -6.94
C SER A 413 -16.46 -0.76 -6.62
N GLN A 414 -17.59 -0.72 -7.34
CA GLN A 414 -18.67 -1.72 -7.24
C GLN A 414 -18.57 -2.83 -8.30
N ASN A 415 -17.62 -2.74 -9.22
CA ASN A 415 -17.46 -3.65 -10.37
C ASN A 415 -18.71 -3.69 -11.27
N ILE A 416 -19.20 -2.50 -11.64
CA ILE A 416 -20.38 -2.30 -12.49
C ILE A 416 -20.02 -1.34 -13.63
N VAL A 417 -20.52 -1.61 -14.83
CA VAL A 417 -20.42 -0.71 -15.98
C VAL A 417 -21.83 -0.40 -16.47
N TYR A 418 -22.17 0.89 -16.50
CA TYR A 418 -23.44 1.42 -16.95
C TYR A 418 -23.33 1.98 -18.37
N ALA A 419 -24.43 1.96 -19.11
CA ALA A 419 -24.58 2.71 -20.35
C ALA A 419 -24.70 4.21 -20.05
N GLY A 420 -24.15 5.06 -20.93
CA GLY A 420 -24.20 6.51 -20.81
C GLY A 420 -23.20 7.10 -19.82
N ASN A 421 -23.22 8.42 -19.71
CA ASN A 421 -22.36 9.20 -18.83
C ASN A 421 -23.12 9.63 -17.56
N ILE A 422 -22.94 8.89 -16.45
CA ILE A 422 -23.57 9.18 -15.16
C ILE A 422 -22.71 10.18 -14.40
N LYS A 423 -22.82 11.45 -14.78
CA LYS A 423 -22.02 12.55 -14.23
C LYS A 423 -22.04 12.57 -12.69
N LYS A 424 -23.22 12.40 -12.08
CA LYS A 424 -23.39 12.42 -10.62
C LYS A 424 -22.64 11.30 -9.88
N LEU A 425 -22.45 10.13 -10.50
CA LEU A 425 -21.64 9.06 -9.93
C LEU A 425 -20.17 9.46 -9.89
N CYS A 426 -19.67 10.10 -10.96
CA CYS A 426 -18.33 10.67 -11.00
C CYS A 426 -18.16 11.79 -9.96
N TYR A 427 -19.12 12.70 -9.84
CA TYR A 427 -19.11 13.77 -8.82
C TYR A 427 -19.20 13.23 -7.40
N TYR A 428 -19.99 12.18 -7.17
CA TYR A 428 -20.07 11.54 -5.86
C TYR A 428 -18.71 10.99 -5.48
N GLU A 429 -18.04 10.20 -6.32
CA GLU A 429 -16.69 9.69 -6.03
C GLU A 429 -15.71 10.85 -5.70
N PHE A 430 -15.81 11.99 -6.39
CA PHE A 430 -14.98 13.17 -6.10
C PHE A 430 -15.32 13.89 -4.77
N THR A 431 -16.53 13.71 -4.24
CA THR A 431 -17.05 14.42 -3.05
C THR A 431 -17.29 13.51 -1.84
N SER A 432 -17.36 12.19 -2.03
CA SER A 432 -17.81 11.19 -1.05
C SER A 432 -16.70 10.66 -0.15
N GLU A 433 -15.45 11.02 -0.40
CA GLU A 433 -14.37 10.70 0.53
C GLU A 433 -14.36 11.76 1.66
N ASP A 434 -15.17 11.52 2.70
CA ASP A 434 -14.62 11.72 4.05
C ASP A 434 -13.35 10.87 4.10
N VAL A 435 -12.20 11.50 3.92
CA VAL A 435 -10.92 10.81 3.77
C VAL A 435 -10.61 10.12 5.09
N PHE A 436 -11.12 8.90 5.26
CA PHE A 436 -10.82 8.05 6.40
C PHE A 436 -9.30 7.92 6.52
N GLU A 437 -8.56 7.95 5.40
CA GLU A 437 -7.10 7.92 5.35
C GLU A 437 -6.39 9.12 6.00
N GLU A 438 -7.06 10.28 6.09
CA GLU A 438 -6.57 11.50 6.74
C GLU A 438 -7.04 11.60 8.20
N SER A 439 -8.04 10.80 8.60
CA SER A 439 -8.45 10.68 10.00
C SER A 439 -7.27 10.29 10.90
N TYR A 440 -7.33 10.71 12.16
CA TYR A 440 -6.31 10.35 13.13
C TYR A 440 -6.27 8.83 13.34
N GLU A 441 -7.45 8.22 13.43
CA GLU A 441 -7.69 6.81 13.73
C GLU A 441 -7.08 5.91 12.66
N TYR A 442 -7.35 6.17 11.38
CA TYR A 442 -6.76 5.40 10.30
C TYR A 442 -5.24 5.57 10.23
N ARG A 443 -4.72 6.79 10.41
CA ARG A 443 -3.27 7.04 10.41
C ARG A 443 -2.58 6.35 11.58
N LEU A 444 -3.22 6.32 12.76
CA LEU A 444 -2.77 5.58 13.92
C LEU A 444 -2.77 4.09 13.63
N LEU A 445 -3.88 3.53 13.14
CA LEU A 445 -3.99 2.12 12.77
C LEU A 445 -2.94 1.73 11.73
N ARG A 446 -2.71 2.55 10.69
CA ARG A 446 -1.68 2.30 9.66
C ARG A 446 -0.26 2.32 10.23
N ARG A 447 0.04 3.21 11.19
CA ARG A 447 1.33 3.22 11.89
C ARG A 447 1.50 1.98 12.76
N ILE A 448 0.47 1.62 13.52
CA ILE A 448 0.45 0.43 14.37
C ILE A 448 0.62 -0.84 13.51
N LEU A 449 -0.06 -0.92 12.37
CA LEU A 449 -0.02 -2.10 11.49
C LEU A 449 1.40 -2.45 11.05
N LYS A 450 2.28 -1.46 10.83
CA LYS A 450 3.70 -1.66 10.50
C LYS A 450 4.49 -2.37 11.61
N LYS A 451 4.02 -2.31 12.86
CA LYS A 451 4.59 -2.99 14.02
C LYS A 451 3.87 -4.29 14.37
N ILE A 452 2.81 -4.63 13.65
CA ILE A 452 2.03 -5.85 13.88
C ILE A 452 2.25 -6.87 12.76
N SER A 453 1.96 -6.50 11.51
CA SER A 453 1.72 -7.46 10.42
C SER A 453 2.96 -7.93 9.65
N PRO A 454 4.00 -7.11 9.37
CA PRO A 454 5.14 -7.57 8.57
C PRO A 454 5.84 -8.75 9.23
N LEU A 455 6.28 -9.73 8.44
CA LEU A 455 7.11 -10.84 8.91
C LEU A 455 8.53 -10.65 8.38
N ASN A 456 9.43 -10.26 9.26
CA ASN A 456 10.84 -10.03 8.99
C ASN A 456 11.69 -11.24 9.40
N LEU A 457 11.28 -11.97 10.44
CA LEU A 457 11.93 -13.18 10.94
C LEU A 457 11.46 -14.42 10.17
N VAL A 458 11.93 -14.56 8.92
CA VAL A 458 11.48 -15.64 8.03
C VAL A 458 12.26 -16.93 8.25
N GLU A 459 13.60 -16.84 8.33
CA GLU A 459 14.50 -17.99 8.33
C GLU A 459 15.00 -18.34 9.74
N PRO A 460 14.65 -19.52 10.30
CA PRO A 460 15.07 -19.95 11.64
C PRO A 460 16.59 -20.03 11.87
N ASN A 461 17.34 -20.26 10.79
CA ASN A 461 18.79 -20.44 10.83
C ASN A 461 19.58 -19.13 10.69
N ASP A 462 18.90 -18.00 10.52
CA ASP A 462 19.56 -16.70 10.45
C ASP A 462 20.20 -16.37 11.80
N LYS A 463 21.40 -15.77 11.78
CA LYS A 463 22.05 -15.23 12.98
C LYS A 463 21.18 -14.20 13.69
N ASN A 464 20.26 -13.56 12.95
CA ASN A 464 19.31 -12.59 13.47
C ASN A 464 18.02 -13.24 14.04
N PHE A 465 17.86 -14.57 13.99
CA PHE A 465 16.71 -15.29 14.55
C PHE A 465 16.77 -15.38 16.08
N LYS A 466 16.62 -14.21 16.72
CA LYS A 466 16.76 -14.00 18.16
C LYS A 466 15.67 -13.05 18.65
N PRO A 467 15.38 -13.00 19.96
CA PRO A 467 14.40 -12.05 20.51
C PRO A 467 14.72 -10.60 20.14
N SER A 468 16.00 -10.24 20.10
CA SER A 468 16.46 -8.90 19.69
C SER A 468 16.22 -8.56 18.21
N GLY A 469 15.96 -9.56 17.36
CA GLY A 469 15.60 -9.40 15.95
C GLY A 469 14.10 -9.28 15.71
N CYS A 470 13.26 -9.36 16.75
CA CYS A 470 11.81 -9.19 16.63
C CYS A 470 11.45 -7.71 16.55
N GLU A 471 11.04 -7.25 15.36
CA GLU A 471 10.64 -5.87 15.13
C GLU A 471 9.12 -5.66 15.14
N THR A 472 8.36 -6.76 15.04
CA THR A 472 6.90 -6.77 14.94
C THR A 472 6.25 -7.86 15.80
N LEU A 473 4.94 -7.77 16.05
CA LEU A 473 4.19 -8.83 16.74
C LEU A 473 4.20 -10.16 15.95
N HIS A 474 4.16 -10.11 14.62
CA HIS A 474 4.23 -11.31 13.77
C HIS A 474 5.59 -12.01 13.90
N ASP A 475 6.68 -11.24 14.02
CA ASP A 475 8.02 -11.77 14.29
C ASP A 475 8.08 -12.50 15.65
N ILE A 476 7.46 -11.92 16.68
CA ILE A 476 7.37 -12.54 18.02
C ILE A 476 6.62 -13.86 17.94
N ILE A 477 5.46 -13.89 17.27
CA ILE A 477 4.67 -15.11 17.08
C ILE A 477 5.50 -16.18 16.36
N ARG A 478 6.20 -15.79 15.28
CA ARG A 478 7.05 -16.72 14.51
C ARG A 478 8.22 -17.25 15.34
N PHE A 479 8.88 -16.40 16.11
CA PHE A 479 9.99 -16.78 16.99
C PHE A 479 9.52 -17.74 18.10
N ILE A 480 8.43 -17.42 18.79
CA ILE A 480 7.85 -18.27 19.83
C ILE A 480 7.45 -19.62 19.26
N HIS A 481 6.79 -19.64 18.10
CA HIS A 481 6.41 -20.88 17.42
C HIS A 481 7.64 -21.76 17.14
N GLU A 482 8.70 -21.19 16.56
CA GLU A 482 9.92 -21.94 16.27
C GLU A 482 10.60 -22.48 17.54
N LYS A 483 10.66 -21.67 18.62
CA LYS A 483 11.21 -22.12 19.91
C LYS A 483 10.35 -23.16 20.60
N ALA A 484 9.03 -23.07 20.49
CA ALA A 484 8.13 -24.10 20.99
C ALA A 484 8.32 -25.42 20.24
N VAL A 485 8.51 -25.39 18.92
CA VAL A 485 8.84 -26.57 18.12
C VAL A 485 10.21 -27.16 18.52
N GLU A 486 11.24 -26.32 18.66
CA GLU A 486 12.57 -26.74 19.12
C GLU A 486 12.51 -27.41 20.51
N GLU A 487 11.74 -26.84 21.43
CA GLU A 487 11.58 -27.34 22.79
C GLU A 487 10.77 -28.66 22.81
N LEU A 488 9.68 -28.76 22.04
CA LEU A 488 8.94 -30.02 21.86
C LEU A 488 9.86 -31.16 21.39
N ILE A 489 10.82 -30.84 20.50
CA ILE A 489 11.81 -31.80 20.00
C ILE A 489 12.84 -32.14 21.09
N HIS A 490 13.28 -31.18 21.89
CA HIS A 490 14.22 -31.40 23.00
C HIS A 490 13.61 -32.15 24.19
N PHE A 491 12.32 -31.97 24.48
CA PHE A 491 11.57 -32.68 25.52
C PHE A 491 11.61 -34.21 25.34
N GLY A 492 11.64 -34.70 24.08
CA GLY A 492 11.77 -36.13 23.79
C GLY A 492 13.12 -36.76 24.18
N ASN A 493 14.17 -35.95 24.35
CA ASN A 493 15.53 -36.43 24.61
C ASN A 493 15.99 -36.25 26.07
N THR A 494 15.33 -35.38 26.84
CA THR A 494 15.76 -35.05 28.20
C THR A 494 14.98 -35.89 29.20
N ARG A 495 15.56 -37.01 29.64
CA ARG A 495 15.00 -37.90 30.67
C ARG A 495 14.68 -37.13 31.95
N LYS A 496 13.43 -36.70 32.12
CA LYS A 496 12.65 -36.60 33.36
C LYS A 496 11.33 -35.85 33.10
N ILE A 497 10.26 -36.60 32.78
CA ILE A 497 8.93 -36.61 33.43
C ILE A 497 7.90 -37.27 32.49
N HIS A 498 7.08 -38.14 33.08
CA HIS A 498 5.98 -38.99 32.58
C HIS A 498 6.29 -39.94 31.41
N SER A 499 6.11 -41.24 31.68
CA SER A 499 6.24 -42.38 30.76
C SER A 499 5.39 -42.28 29.49
N ASP A 500 4.47 -41.33 29.42
CA ASP A 500 3.38 -41.32 28.46
C ASP A 500 3.71 -40.56 27.16
N SER A 501 4.71 -39.68 27.16
CA SER A 501 5.03 -38.80 26.02
C SER A 501 6.39 -39.03 25.35
N ALA A 502 6.95 -40.23 25.49
CA ALA A 502 8.22 -40.59 24.85
C ALA A 502 8.06 -40.75 23.32
N ALA A 503 9.06 -40.28 22.56
CA ALA A 503 9.14 -40.49 21.11
C ALA A 503 9.35 -41.99 20.77
N ARG A 504 8.51 -42.55 19.89
CA ARG A 504 8.51 -43.97 19.50
C ARG A 504 8.66 -44.13 18.00
N ARG A 505 9.28 -45.22 17.53
CA ARG A 505 9.44 -45.49 16.11
C ARG A 505 8.24 -46.29 15.58
N LEU A 506 7.58 -45.82 14.54
CA LEU A 506 6.54 -46.57 13.86
C LEU A 506 7.17 -47.64 12.96
N LYS A 507 6.90 -48.91 13.26
CA LYS A 507 7.21 -50.04 12.40
C LYS A 507 6.06 -50.20 11.41
N PHE A 508 6.32 -49.85 10.16
CA PHE A 508 5.33 -49.87 9.09
C PHE A 508 5.91 -50.56 7.86
N ASP A 509 5.07 -51.25 7.10
CA ASP A 509 5.48 -51.96 5.89
C ASP A 509 6.07 -51.02 4.83
N ILE A 510 5.62 -49.77 4.85
CA ILE A 510 6.20 -48.69 4.08
C ILE A 510 7.34 -48.04 4.89
N PRO A 511 8.56 -47.92 4.35
CA PRO A 511 9.73 -47.40 5.08
C PRO A 511 9.68 -45.88 5.23
N LEU A 512 8.74 -45.39 6.04
CA LEU A 512 8.55 -43.96 6.33
C LEU A 512 9.62 -43.42 7.28
N GLY A 513 10.18 -44.27 8.15
CA GLY A 513 11.10 -43.80 9.21
C GLY A 513 10.45 -42.80 10.17
N LEU A 514 9.15 -42.97 10.42
CA LEU A 514 8.33 -42.05 11.20
C LEU A 514 8.55 -42.24 12.71
N ILE A 515 8.80 -41.14 13.40
CA ILE A 515 8.85 -41.05 14.86
C ILE A 515 7.53 -40.44 15.33
N VAL A 516 6.90 -41.04 16.33
CA VAL A 516 5.60 -40.66 16.86
C VAL A 516 5.77 -40.16 18.29
N ILE A 517 5.23 -38.99 18.59
CA ILE A 517 5.17 -38.39 19.93
C ILE A 517 3.71 -38.33 20.35
N ASP A 518 3.36 -39.02 21.43
CA ASP A 518 2.02 -38.98 22.01
C ASP A 518 1.92 -37.85 23.04
N ILE A 519 1.07 -36.87 22.77
CA ILE A 519 0.77 -35.75 23.67
C ILE A 519 -0.53 -35.98 24.46
N GLY A 520 -1.21 -37.12 24.26
CA GLY A 520 -2.35 -37.54 25.08
C GLY A 520 -3.28 -38.53 24.36
N GLY A 521 -3.25 -39.80 24.78
CA GLY A 521 -4.23 -40.82 24.39
C GLY A 521 -4.22 -41.16 22.90
N GLY A 522 -3.13 -40.88 22.19
CA GLY A 522 -2.96 -41.22 20.77
C GLY A 522 -2.43 -42.64 20.54
N ILE A 523 -1.88 -43.29 21.57
CA ILE A 523 -1.35 -44.67 21.49
C ILE A 523 -2.03 -45.53 22.58
N HIS A 524 -2.31 -46.79 22.23
CA HIS A 524 -2.98 -47.74 23.12
C HIS A 524 -2.24 -47.89 24.46
N HIS A 525 -3.00 -47.80 25.57
CA HIS A 525 -2.46 -47.67 26.93
C HIS A 525 -1.50 -48.82 27.35
N SER A 526 -1.67 -50.03 26.79
CA SER A 526 -0.79 -51.18 27.06
C SER A 526 0.58 -51.10 26.37
N LYS A 527 0.73 -50.24 25.36
CA LYS A 527 1.93 -50.11 24.51
C LYS A 527 2.71 -48.83 24.75
N VAL A 528 2.31 -48.06 25.75
CA VAL A 528 2.90 -46.76 26.12
C VAL A 528 4.38 -46.86 26.52
N LEU A 529 4.82 -48.03 26.97
CA LEU A 529 6.22 -48.23 27.41
C LEU A 529 7.15 -48.80 26.32
N GLU A 530 6.63 -49.16 25.14
CA GLU A 530 7.42 -49.77 24.07
C GLU A 530 8.12 -48.71 23.21
N LYS A 531 9.31 -49.02 22.68
CA LYS A 531 10.09 -48.10 21.83
C LYS A 531 9.70 -48.15 20.35
N GLU A 532 9.11 -49.25 19.93
CA GLU A 532 8.59 -49.46 18.58
C GLU A 532 7.09 -49.77 18.69
N ILE A 533 6.30 -49.19 17.79
CA ILE A 533 4.84 -49.35 17.73
C ILE A 533 4.44 -49.72 16.31
N CYS A 534 3.34 -50.46 16.15
CA CYS A 534 2.72 -50.79 14.87
C CYS A 534 1.49 -49.90 14.62
N PRO A 535 0.94 -49.86 13.38
CA PRO A 535 -0.28 -49.12 13.09
C PRO A 535 -1.46 -49.49 13.99
N ASP A 536 -1.60 -50.77 14.31
CA ASP A 536 -2.67 -51.30 15.18
C ASP A 536 -2.59 -50.79 16.62
N ASP A 537 -1.43 -50.25 17.04
CA ASP A 537 -1.23 -49.73 18.39
C ASP A 537 -1.64 -48.24 18.51
N ILE A 538 -2.02 -47.58 17.41
CA ILE A 538 -2.37 -46.15 17.38
C ILE A 538 -3.86 -45.98 17.64
N ASP A 539 -4.26 -45.23 18.65
CA ASP A 539 -5.66 -44.89 18.94
C ASP A 539 -6.09 -43.53 18.35
N SER A 540 -5.13 -42.76 17.82
CA SER A 540 -5.40 -41.46 17.17
C SER A 540 -6.23 -41.64 15.90
N VAL A 541 -7.47 -41.15 15.96
CA VAL A 541 -8.45 -41.22 14.86
C VAL A 541 -7.91 -40.62 13.55
N PRO A 542 -7.38 -39.38 13.52
CA PRO A 542 -6.83 -38.81 12.30
C PRO A 542 -5.59 -39.54 11.78
N MET A 543 -4.73 -40.06 12.66
CA MET A 543 -3.52 -40.77 12.25
C MET A 543 -3.84 -42.14 11.64
N GLN A 544 -4.72 -42.92 12.25
CA GLN A 544 -5.17 -44.20 11.69
C GLN A 544 -5.75 -44.00 10.28
N ALA A 545 -6.68 -43.05 10.13
CA ALA A 545 -7.26 -42.74 8.83
C ALA A 545 -6.21 -42.32 7.79
N PHE A 546 -5.18 -41.58 8.20
CA PHE A 546 -4.07 -41.25 7.30
C PHE A 546 -3.23 -42.47 6.90
N LEU A 547 -2.90 -43.36 7.84
CA LEU A 547 -2.15 -44.59 7.59
C LEU A 547 -2.92 -45.56 6.68
N ASP A 548 -4.23 -45.72 6.88
CA ASP A 548 -5.12 -46.49 6.00
C ASP A 548 -5.00 -46.01 4.54
N GLY A 549 -4.98 -44.68 4.35
CA GLY A 549 -4.83 -44.08 3.03
C GLY A 549 -3.48 -44.35 2.39
N LEU A 550 -2.40 -44.44 3.18
CA LEU A 550 -1.06 -44.73 2.68
C LEU A 550 -0.91 -46.19 2.21
N THR A 551 -1.62 -47.13 2.82
CA THR A 551 -1.60 -48.57 2.48
C THR A 551 -2.60 -48.95 1.40
N ALA A 552 -3.38 -48.00 0.89
CA ALA A 552 -4.32 -48.24 -0.20
C ALA A 552 -3.63 -48.93 -1.41
N PRO A 553 -4.11 -50.12 -1.85
CA PRO A 553 -3.56 -50.88 -2.96
C PRO A 553 -3.40 -50.03 -4.23
N GLY A 554 -2.22 -50.07 -4.84
CA GLY A 554 -1.93 -49.35 -6.09
C GLY A 554 -1.61 -47.85 -5.92
N MET A 555 -1.67 -47.31 -4.69
CA MET A 555 -1.27 -45.93 -4.38
C MET A 555 0.23 -45.82 -4.08
N TRP A 556 0.83 -46.84 -3.47
CA TRP A 556 2.28 -46.92 -3.24
C TRP A 556 2.98 -47.73 -4.33
N SER A 557 3.99 -47.15 -4.99
CA SER A 557 4.82 -47.85 -6.01
C SER A 557 6.25 -48.11 -5.50
N THR A 558 6.74 -49.33 -5.71
CA THR A 558 8.08 -49.82 -5.36
C THR A 558 9.07 -49.85 -6.54
N GLU A 559 8.65 -49.46 -7.74
CA GLU A 559 9.52 -49.49 -8.93
C GLU A 559 10.64 -48.43 -8.85
N PRO A 560 11.92 -48.81 -9.07
CA PRO A 560 13.02 -47.84 -9.19
C PRO A 560 12.98 -47.18 -10.56
N MET A 561 12.83 -45.85 -10.60
CA MET A 561 12.85 -45.08 -11.85
C MET A 561 14.22 -44.47 -12.14
N SER A 562 14.60 -44.45 -13.43
CA SER A 562 15.83 -43.83 -13.92
C SER A 562 15.76 -42.30 -13.80
N VAL A 563 16.77 -41.72 -13.16
CA VAL A 563 16.91 -40.26 -13.05
C VAL A 563 17.68 -39.76 -14.27
N ASP A 564 17.11 -38.82 -15.02
CA ASP A 564 17.81 -38.14 -16.12
C ASP A 564 18.98 -37.31 -15.57
N LEU A 565 20.20 -37.64 -16.02
CA LEU A 565 21.47 -37.11 -15.51
C LEU A 565 21.54 -35.57 -15.66
N GLY A 566 20.87 -35.01 -16.67
CA GLY A 566 20.77 -33.56 -16.88
C GLY A 566 19.93 -32.86 -15.81
N SER A 567 18.82 -33.46 -15.38
CA SER A 567 17.97 -32.91 -14.30
C SER A 567 18.65 -33.04 -12.94
N PHE A 568 19.40 -34.12 -12.72
CA PHE A 568 20.20 -34.36 -11.51
C PHE A 568 21.32 -33.31 -11.30
N MET A 569 22.07 -32.99 -12.36
CA MET A 569 23.13 -31.97 -12.35
C MET A 569 22.58 -30.56 -12.07
N SER A 570 21.38 -30.24 -12.55
CA SER A 570 20.70 -28.95 -12.26
C SER A 570 20.25 -28.81 -10.81
N SER A 571 19.96 -29.93 -10.12
CA SER A 571 19.64 -29.93 -8.69
C SER A 571 20.89 -29.86 -7.81
N LEU A 572 21.98 -30.55 -8.19
CA LEU A 572 23.24 -30.60 -7.43
C LEU A 572 23.90 -29.22 -7.31
N THR A 573 23.86 -28.42 -8.38
CA THR A 573 24.43 -27.06 -8.39
C THR A 573 23.71 -26.09 -7.45
N ARG A 574 22.47 -26.39 -7.01
CA ARG A 574 21.76 -25.60 -5.98
C ARG A 574 21.99 -26.11 -4.57
N THR A 575 22.11 -27.43 -4.39
CA THR A 575 22.35 -28.01 -3.05
C THR A 575 23.71 -27.63 -2.48
N SER A 576 24.72 -27.40 -3.34
CA SER A 576 26.07 -27.01 -2.94
C SER A 576 26.18 -25.62 -2.32
N TYR A 577 25.17 -24.73 -2.46
CA TYR A 577 25.13 -23.45 -1.75
C TYR A 577 24.46 -23.52 -0.37
N SER A 578 23.81 -24.63 -0.06
CA SER A 578 23.09 -24.86 1.22
C SER A 578 23.78 -25.84 2.16
N SER A 579 24.95 -26.36 1.78
CA SER A 579 25.68 -27.39 2.52
C SER A 579 27.08 -26.91 2.93
N SER A 580 27.14 -25.85 3.73
CA SER A 580 28.31 -25.57 4.55
C SER A 580 27.92 -24.78 5.81
N ASP A 581 28.18 -25.42 6.95
CA ASP A 581 28.23 -24.92 8.33
C ASP A 581 26.97 -24.92 9.23
N ALA A 582 26.92 -25.99 10.04
CA ALA A 582 26.72 -26.07 11.48
C ALA A 582 25.34 -25.75 12.10
N GLY A 583 24.69 -26.78 12.68
CA GLY A 583 23.88 -26.51 13.87
C GLY A 583 22.90 -27.55 14.41
N PHE A 584 22.34 -28.51 13.66
CA PHE A 584 21.35 -29.44 14.23
C PHE A 584 21.49 -30.86 13.68
N ARG A 585 21.74 -31.83 14.57
CA ARG A 585 21.91 -33.25 14.24
C ARG A 585 20.63 -33.99 13.82
N TYR A 586 19.48 -33.32 13.69
CA TYR A 586 18.18 -33.97 13.40
C TYR A 586 17.40 -33.42 12.19
N SER A 587 18.01 -32.57 11.36
CA SER A 587 17.47 -32.16 10.06
C SER A 587 17.40 -33.36 9.10
N GLY A 588 16.32 -34.15 9.16
CA GLY A 588 16.07 -35.26 8.23
C GLY A 588 15.17 -36.40 8.71
N GLN A 589 14.65 -36.38 9.95
CA GLN A 589 13.75 -37.44 10.44
C GLN A 589 12.27 -37.06 10.26
N ASN A 590 11.43 -38.05 9.94
CA ASN A 590 9.99 -37.87 9.77
C ASN A 590 9.33 -37.95 11.15
N LEU A 591 8.48 -36.97 11.48
CA LEU A 591 7.89 -36.80 12.81
C LEU A 591 6.36 -36.70 12.72
N ALA A 592 5.67 -37.37 13.63
CA ALA A 592 4.24 -37.20 13.89
C ALA A 592 4.01 -36.90 15.37
N VAL A 593 3.24 -35.87 15.68
CA VAL A 593 2.75 -35.54 17.02
C VAL A 593 1.26 -35.84 17.07
N ILE A 594 0.84 -36.68 18.01
CA ILE A 594 -0.54 -37.19 18.03
C ILE A 594 -1.18 -37.09 19.41
N SER A 595 -2.50 -36.94 19.40
CA SER A 595 -3.38 -37.24 20.52
C SER A 595 -4.53 -38.13 20.01
N LYS A 596 -5.48 -38.49 20.87
CA LYS A 596 -6.69 -39.22 20.42
C LYS A 596 -7.42 -38.53 19.26
N GLU A 597 -7.49 -37.20 19.27
CA GLU A 597 -8.24 -36.38 18.31
C GLU A 597 -7.36 -35.52 17.41
N TYR A 598 -6.06 -35.39 17.72
CA TYR A 598 -5.12 -34.51 17.03
C TYR A 598 -4.02 -35.29 16.30
N PHE A 599 -3.59 -34.77 15.17
CA PHE A 599 -2.49 -35.31 14.37
C PHE A 599 -1.77 -34.18 13.64
N ASP A 600 -0.47 -34.05 13.91
CA ASP A 600 0.44 -33.17 13.17
C ASP A 600 1.61 -34.00 12.64
N LEU A 601 1.80 -33.98 11.32
CA LEU A 601 2.80 -34.74 10.61
C LEU A 601 3.72 -33.78 9.88
N SER A 602 5.03 -33.92 10.11
CA SER A 602 6.08 -33.33 9.30
C SER A 602 6.92 -34.46 8.70
N MET A 603 6.76 -34.66 7.39
CA MET A 603 7.35 -35.80 6.70
C MET A 603 8.06 -35.39 5.41
N ARG A 604 9.30 -35.83 5.27
CA ARG A 604 10.11 -35.78 4.07
C ARG A 604 10.20 -37.15 3.42
N LEU A 605 9.63 -37.29 2.23
CA LEU A 605 9.74 -38.49 1.39
C LEU A 605 10.57 -38.14 0.15
N GLY A 606 11.86 -38.50 0.18
CA GLY A 606 12.82 -38.07 -0.84
C GLY A 606 13.00 -36.55 -0.86
N TYR A 607 12.51 -35.91 -1.92
CA TYR A 607 12.60 -34.45 -2.13
C TYR A 607 11.27 -33.72 -1.93
N HIS A 608 10.23 -34.44 -1.49
CA HIS A 608 8.92 -33.87 -1.17
C HIS A 608 8.76 -33.73 0.33
N PHE A 609 8.27 -32.57 0.74
CA PHE A 609 7.93 -32.19 2.10
C PHE A 609 6.42 -32.12 2.23
N ASN A 610 5.88 -32.87 3.18
CA ASN A 610 4.46 -32.92 3.51
C ASN A 610 4.30 -32.47 4.95
N ILE A 611 3.41 -31.49 5.15
CA ILE A 611 2.97 -31.07 6.48
C ILE A 611 1.45 -31.26 6.53
N ILE A 612 0.97 -32.02 7.51
CA ILE A 612 -0.46 -32.29 7.69
C ILE A 612 -0.82 -32.03 9.15
N ASP A 613 -1.79 -31.17 9.39
CA ASP A 613 -2.30 -30.86 10.73
C ASP A 613 -3.81 -31.06 10.72
N ALA A 614 -4.33 -31.89 11.63
CA ALA A 614 -5.73 -32.24 11.71
C ALA A 614 -6.20 -32.38 13.16
N TYR A 615 -7.42 -31.90 13.40
CA TYR A 615 -8.18 -32.13 14.62
C TYR A 615 -9.54 -32.72 14.26
N ILE A 616 -9.88 -33.88 14.82
CA ILE A 616 -11.12 -34.62 14.58
C ILE A 616 -11.72 -35.06 15.91
N SER A 617 -12.79 -34.39 16.33
CA SER A 617 -13.63 -34.71 17.48
C SER A 617 -15.08 -34.96 17.06
N GLU A 618 -15.94 -35.25 18.05
CA GLU A 618 -17.39 -35.35 17.87
C GLU A 618 -18.06 -33.98 17.59
N ASN A 619 -17.41 -32.87 17.95
CA ASN A 619 -17.94 -31.54 17.71
C ASN A 619 -17.52 -31.03 16.33
N LEU A 620 -18.51 -30.88 15.45
CA LEU A 620 -18.30 -30.43 14.07
C LEU A 620 -17.54 -29.10 13.96
N ASN A 621 -17.71 -28.18 14.91
CA ASN A 621 -17.08 -26.85 14.82
C ASN A 621 -15.56 -26.88 15.07
N ASP A 622 -15.07 -27.90 15.76
CA ASP A 622 -13.66 -28.04 16.12
C ASP A 622 -12.87 -28.75 14.99
N ASN A 623 -13.57 -29.45 14.12
CA ASN A 623 -12.99 -30.31 13.10
C ASN A 623 -12.32 -29.53 11.96
N TYR A 624 -11.05 -29.82 11.71
CA TYR A 624 -10.30 -29.29 10.58
C TYR A 624 -9.19 -30.24 10.09
N ALA A 625 -8.81 -30.07 8.83
CA ALA A 625 -7.57 -30.61 8.29
C ALA A 625 -6.88 -29.59 7.40
N TYR A 626 -5.58 -29.49 7.58
CA TYR A 626 -4.66 -28.62 6.88
C TYR A 626 -3.59 -29.46 6.22
N PHE A 627 -3.40 -29.27 4.92
CA PHE A 627 -2.44 -30.00 4.13
C PHE A 627 -1.50 -29.02 3.42
N ARG A 628 -0.20 -29.29 3.48
CA ARG A 628 0.82 -28.50 2.78
C ARG A 628 1.83 -29.42 2.12
N PHE A 629 2.08 -29.17 0.84
CA PHE A 629 3.03 -29.92 0.01
C PHE A 629 4.06 -28.98 -0.62
N LEU A 630 5.35 -29.34 -0.58
CA LEU A 630 6.44 -28.59 -1.23
C LEU A 630 7.59 -29.50 -1.68
N GLY A 631 8.33 -29.12 -2.74
CA GLY A 631 9.62 -29.73 -3.09
C GLY A 631 9.58 -30.72 -4.27
N GLY A 632 10.74 -31.10 -4.82
CA GLY A 632 10.89 -32.02 -5.96
C GLY A 632 12.27 -31.89 -6.62
N VAL A 633 12.68 -32.85 -7.45
CA VAL A 633 14.04 -32.91 -8.07
C VAL A 633 14.07 -32.27 -9.45
N THR A 634 12.90 -32.10 -10.06
CA THR A 634 12.74 -31.69 -11.44
C THR A 634 12.69 -30.17 -11.61
N ASP A 635 12.78 -29.73 -12.86
CA ASP A 635 12.65 -28.32 -13.21
C ASP A 635 11.31 -27.73 -12.74
N ILE A 636 11.25 -26.39 -12.66
CA ILE A 636 10.09 -25.69 -12.08
C ILE A 636 8.79 -25.95 -12.85
N THR A 637 8.84 -26.27 -14.15
CA THR A 637 7.64 -26.52 -14.95
C THR A 637 7.00 -27.86 -14.58
N ARG A 638 7.79 -28.92 -14.39
CA ARG A 638 7.30 -30.23 -13.92
C ARG A 638 6.81 -30.18 -12.49
N ARG A 639 7.51 -29.46 -11.61
CA ARG A 639 7.04 -29.23 -10.23
C ARG A 639 5.72 -28.44 -10.18
N SER A 640 5.55 -27.45 -11.04
CA SER A 640 4.30 -26.69 -11.17
C SER A 640 3.15 -27.55 -11.71
N ARG A 641 3.41 -28.48 -12.64
CA ARG A 641 2.41 -29.47 -13.11
C ARG A 641 1.95 -30.39 -11.99
N ARG A 642 2.88 -30.91 -11.17
CA ARG A 642 2.51 -31.72 -9.99
C ARG A 642 1.72 -30.90 -8.99
N ALA A 643 2.11 -29.65 -8.74
CA ALA A 643 1.34 -28.76 -7.87
C ALA A 643 -0.10 -28.56 -8.36
N ARG A 644 -0.30 -28.39 -9.67
CA ARG A 644 -1.64 -28.37 -10.30
C ARG A 644 -2.40 -29.68 -10.11
N PHE A 645 -1.78 -30.84 -10.33
CA PHE A 645 -2.38 -32.15 -10.08
C PHE A 645 -2.87 -32.27 -8.63
N ILE A 646 -2.02 -31.95 -7.64
CA ILE A 646 -2.35 -32.04 -6.21
C ILE A 646 -3.52 -31.11 -5.89
N ALA A 647 -3.50 -29.88 -6.40
CA ALA A 647 -4.57 -28.92 -6.18
C ALA A 647 -5.90 -29.39 -6.80
N GLU A 648 -5.89 -29.93 -8.03
CA GLU A 648 -7.10 -30.43 -8.69
C GLU A 648 -7.72 -31.62 -7.93
N VAL A 649 -6.89 -32.53 -7.40
CA VAL A 649 -7.37 -33.63 -6.54
C VAL A 649 -8.00 -33.08 -5.26
N LEU A 650 -7.32 -32.15 -4.57
CA LEU A 650 -7.82 -31.54 -3.34
C LEU A 650 -9.15 -30.79 -3.55
N GLU A 651 -9.27 -30.02 -4.65
CA GLU A 651 -10.49 -29.28 -5.02
C GLU A 651 -11.68 -30.21 -5.28
N ARG A 652 -11.47 -31.31 -6.02
CA ARG A 652 -12.50 -32.32 -6.26
C ARG A 652 -13.00 -32.97 -4.97
N PHE A 653 -12.18 -32.98 -3.92
CA PHE A 653 -12.57 -33.45 -2.58
C PHE A 653 -12.96 -32.32 -1.62
N ASN A 654 -13.31 -31.14 -2.14
CA ASN A 654 -13.85 -30.00 -1.40
C ASN A 654 -12.86 -29.32 -0.44
N PHE A 655 -11.55 -29.50 -0.62
CA PHE A 655 -10.58 -28.64 0.06
C PHE A 655 -10.56 -27.27 -0.60
N ARG A 656 -10.44 -26.23 0.22
CA ARG A 656 -10.04 -24.90 -0.26
C ARG A 656 -8.54 -24.92 -0.50
N THR A 657 -8.14 -24.81 -1.76
CA THR A 657 -6.76 -24.92 -2.22
C THR A 657 -6.14 -23.55 -2.53
N GLU A 658 -4.83 -23.47 -2.37
CA GLU A 658 -4.02 -22.32 -2.78
C GLU A 658 -2.70 -22.83 -3.34
N ILE A 659 -2.31 -22.32 -4.52
CA ILE A 659 -1.05 -22.68 -5.19
C ILE A 659 -0.15 -21.45 -5.24
N ARG A 660 1.11 -21.59 -4.81
CA ARG A 660 2.16 -20.57 -4.97
C ARG A 660 3.42 -21.21 -5.53
N GLY A 661 3.59 -21.19 -6.85
CA GLY A 661 4.70 -21.88 -7.51
C GLY A 661 4.53 -23.40 -7.41
N ASP A 662 5.42 -24.07 -6.67
CA ASP A 662 5.33 -25.52 -6.38
C ASP A 662 4.78 -25.84 -4.97
N LEU A 663 4.44 -24.81 -4.20
CA LEU A 663 3.75 -24.94 -2.92
C LEU A 663 2.25 -25.13 -3.15
N VAL A 664 1.68 -26.19 -2.56
CA VAL A 664 0.24 -26.42 -2.52
C VAL A 664 -0.23 -26.42 -1.08
N ILE A 665 -1.30 -25.69 -0.80
CA ILE A 665 -1.95 -25.65 0.51
C ILE A 665 -3.42 -26.03 0.34
N GLY A 666 -3.88 -27.05 1.05
CA GLY A 666 -5.29 -27.46 1.13
C GLY A 666 -5.85 -27.24 2.53
N ARG A 667 -7.07 -26.71 2.64
CA ARG A 667 -7.75 -26.49 3.92
C ARG A 667 -9.19 -27.00 3.88
N ILE A 668 -9.62 -27.70 4.92
CA ILE A 668 -11.02 -28.10 5.09
C ILE A 668 -11.39 -27.99 6.57
N LYS A 669 -12.64 -27.59 6.85
CA LYS A 669 -13.18 -27.37 8.20
C LYS A 669 -14.65 -27.74 8.25
N LYS A 670 -15.17 -27.95 9.47
CA LYS A 670 -16.61 -28.06 9.75
C LYS A 670 -17.30 -29.24 9.05
N LEU A 671 -16.68 -30.41 9.11
CA LEU A 671 -17.28 -31.67 8.69
C LEU A 671 -17.45 -32.59 9.90
N ASP A 672 -18.40 -33.50 9.83
CA ASP A 672 -18.55 -34.57 10.83
C ASP A 672 -17.35 -35.52 10.81
N ARG A 673 -17.19 -36.29 11.89
CA ARG A 673 -16.06 -37.21 12.10
C ARG A 673 -15.88 -38.21 10.97
N VAL A 674 -16.96 -38.79 10.43
CA VAL A 674 -16.89 -39.80 9.35
C VAL A 674 -16.32 -39.17 8.08
N ARG A 675 -16.85 -38.02 7.68
CA ARG A 675 -16.35 -37.29 6.51
C ARG A 675 -14.92 -36.81 6.71
N MET A 676 -14.55 -36.35 7.90
CA MET A 676 -13.16 -35.94 8.18
C MET A 676 -12.17 -37.10 8.05
N MET A 677 -12.51 -38.28 8.55
CA MET A 677 -11.69 -39.49 8.37
C MET A 677 -11.51 -39.85 6.90
N GLU A 678 -12.56 -39.73 6.09
CA GLU A 678 -12.47 -39.94 4.64
C GLU A 678 -11.49 -38.97 3.95
N LYS A 679 -11.46 -37.71 4.41
CA LYS A 679 -10.50 -36.70 3.93
C LYS A 679 -9.08 -37.02 4.40
N MET A 680 -8.88 -37.54 5.60
CA MET A 680 -7.55 -37.97 6.06
C MET A 680 -7.03 -39.16 5.25
N ARG A 681 -7.90 -40.15 4.95
CA ARG A 681 -7.57 -41.26 4.04
C ARG A 681 -7.16 -40.77 2.66
N LEU A 682 -7.88 -39.78 2.12
CA LEU A 682 -7.50 -39.13 0.86
C LEU A 682 -6.08 -38.54 0.95
N LEU A 683 -5.76 -37.80 2.01
CA LEU A 683 -4.43 -37.20 2.15
C LEU A 683 -3.34 -38.28 2.20
N GLY A 684 -3.59 -39.42 2.87
CA GLY A 684 -2.71 -40.58 2.83
C GLY A 684 -2.48 -41.12 1.41
N CYS A 685 -3.57 -41.36 0.67
CA CYS A 685 -3.53 -41.78 -0.73
C CYS A 685 -2.74 -40.81 -1.62
N LEU A 686 -2.98 -39.51 -1.43
CA LEU A 686 -2.33 -38.45 -2.20
C LEU A 686 -0.82 -38.40 -1.93
N VAL A 687 -0.41 -38.53 -0.67
CA VAL A 687 1.01 -38.59 -0.29
C VAL A 687 1.69 -39.84 -0.86
N ALA A 688 1.04 -41.01 -0.82
CA ALA A 688 1.57 -42.23 -1.42
C ALA A 688 1.78 -42.08 -2.94
N TYR A 689 0.79 -41.54 -3.64
CA TYR A 689 0.79 -41.43 -5.09
C TYR A 689 1.78 -40.37 -5.63
N THR A 690 2.01 -39.30 -4.88
CA THR A 690 2.77 -38.12 -5.36
C THR A 690 4.28 -38.26 -5.28
N ARG A 691 4.80 -39.28 -4.57
CA ARG A 691 6.23 -39.48 -4.24
C ARG A 691 7.23 -39.34 -5.40
N GLN A 692 6.82 -39.65 -6.63
CA GLN A 692 7.70 -39.61 -7.82
C GLN A 692 6.98 -39.10 -9.09
N LEU A 693 5.82 -38.46 -8.92
CA LEU A 693 4.95 -38.09 -10.03
C LEU A 693 5.57 -37.00 -10.93
N ASP A 694 6.42 -36.14 -10.38
CA ASP A 694 7.05 -35.05 -11.13
C ASP A 694 8.06 -35.52 -12.19
N ALA A 695 8.66 -36.70 -12.00
CA ALA A 695 9.55 -37.28 -13.01
C ALA A 695 8.81 -37.65 -14.31
N GLN A 696 7.51 -37.96 -14.22
CA GLN A 696 6.69 -38.44 -15.33
C GLN A 696 5.87 -37.34 -16.04
N MET A 697 5.84 -36.12 -15.49
CA MET A 697 4.98 -35.01 -15.96
C MET A 697 5.60 -34.19 -17.10
N HIS A 698 5.72 -34.78 -18.28
CA HIS A 698 6.39 -34.18 -19.44
C HIS A 698 5.56 -33.14 -20.21
N SER A 699 4.23 -33.24 -20.21
CA SER A 699 3.30 -32.28 -20.85
C SER A 699 2.16 -31.90 -19.90
N ASP A 700 1.45 -30.82 -20.23
CA ASP A 700 0.27 -30.35 -19.49
C ASP A 700 -0.92 -31.33 -19.61
N ASP A 701 -1.03 -32.06 -20.72
CA ASP A 701 -2.09 -33.07 -20.94
C ASP A 701 -2.04 -34.21 -19.92
N TYR A 702 -0.85 -34.49 -19.37
CA TYR A 702 -0.67 -35.53 -18.37
C TYR A 702 -1.32 -35.18 -17.04
N VAL A 703 -1.52 -33.90 -16.70
CA VAL A 703 -2.11 -33.51 -15.41
C VAL A 703 -3.51 -34.11 -15.28
N GLY A 704 -4.39 -33.85 -16.25
CA GLY A 704 -5.76 -34.40 -16.24
C GLY A 704 -5.80 -35.93 -16.34
N GLN A 705 -4.88 -36.54 -17.09
CA GLN A 705 -4.77 -38.01 -17.18
C GLN A 705 -4.42 -38.63 -15.82
N TYR A 706 -3.40 -38.10 -15.13
CA TYR A 706 -3.01 -38.58 -13.81
C TYR A 706 -4.08 -38.33 -12.75
N VAL A 707 -4.82 -37.21 -12.83
CA VAL A 707 -6.00 -37.00 -11.97
C VAL A 707 -6.99 -38.13 -12.19
N ASN A 708 -7.37 -38.44 -13.43
CA ASN A 708 -8.32 -39.52 -13.71
C ASN A 708 -7.81 -40.90 -13.24
N VAL A 709 -6.53 -41.21 -13.46
CA VAL A 709 -5.92 -42.47 -12.99
C VAL A 709 -5.91 -42.55 -11.45
N PHE A 710 -5.63 -41.45 -10.75
CA PHE A 710 -5.70 -41.39 -9.29
C PHE A 710 -7.11 -41.75 -8.79
N PHE A 711 -8.15 -41.15 -9.38
CA PHE A 711 -9.53 -41.45 -9.03
C PHE A 711 -9.93 -42.88 -9.37
N GLN A 712 -9.51 -43.42 -10.52
CA GLN A 712 -9.79 -44.81 -10.90
C GLN A 712 -9.17 -45.80 -9.91
N ARG A 713 -7.91 -45.61 -9.52
CA ARG A 713 -7.24 -46.48 -8.54
C ARG A 713 -7.92 -46.44 -7.17
N ARG A 714 -8.37 -45.26 -6.74
CA ARG A 714 -9.14 -45.10 -5.50
C ARG A 714 -10.51 -45.77 -5.58
N CYS A 715 -11.28 -45.56 -6.65
CA CYS A 715 -12.61 -46.17 -6.80
C CYS A 715 -12.53 -47.70 -6.80
N SER A 716 -11.47 -48.30 -7.36
CA SER A 716 -11.24 -49.74 -7.28
C SER A 716 -10.96 -50.23 -5.86
N TYR A 717 -10.39 -49.38 -5.00
CA TYR A 717 -10.19 -49.67 -3.58
C TYR A 717 -11.50 -49.53 -2.78
N ASP A 718 -12.24 -48.44 -2.97
CA ASP A 718 -13.52 -48.20 -2.29
C ASP A 718 -14.55 -49.32 -2.61
N ASN A 719 -14.61 -49.78 -3.88
CA ASN A 719 -15.47 -50.92 -4.29
C ASN A 719 -14.97 -52.30 -3.83
N GLY A 720 -13.67 -52.44 -3.56
CA GLY A 720 -13.08 -53.68 -3.03
C GLY A 720 -13.36 -53.86 -1.54
N ALA A 721 -13.41 -52.76 -0.78
CA ALA A 721 -13.74 -52.74 0.64
C ALA A 721 -15.23 -53.01 0.91
N GLU A 722 -16.14 -52.53 0.06
CA GLU A 722 -17.59 -52.83 0.18
C GLU A 722 -17.93 -54.32 -0.06
N ASN A 723 -17.11 -55.06 -0.79
CA ASN A 723 -17.33 -56.49 -1.07
C ASN A 723 -16.74 -57.44 0.00
N THR A 724 -15.90 -56.94 0.92
CA THR A 724 -15.36 -57.73 2.03
C THR A 724 -16.24 -57.74 3.27
N ASP A 725 -17.15 -56.76 3.42
CA ASP A 725 -18.03 -56.66 4.60
C ASP A 725 -19.36 -57.44 4.47
N PHE A 726 -19.57 -58.19 3.37
CA PHE A 726 -20.76 -59.04 3.19
C PHE A 726 -20.49 -60.56 3.26
N ASN A 727 -19.24 -60.97 3.50
CA ASN A 727 -18.88 -62.38 3.70
C ASN A 727 -17.87 -62.54 4.85
N SER A 728 -18.27 -62.21 6.08
CA SER A 728 -17.68 -62.74 7.31
C SER A 728 -18.69 -62.75 8.44
#